data_AF-A0AA89BDG2-F1
#
_entry.id   AF-A0AA89BDG2-F1
#
_cell.length_a   1.000
_cell.length_b   1.000
_cell.length_c   1.000
_cell.angle_alpha   90.00
_cell.angle_beta   90.00
_cell.angle_gamma   90.00
#
_symmetry.space_group_name_H-M   'P 1'
#
loop_
_entity.id
_entity.type
_entity.pdbx_description
1 polymer ?
#
loop_
_entity_poly.entity_id
_entity_poly.type
_entity_poly.pdbx_seq_one_letter_code
_entity_poly.pdbx_strand_id
1 'polypeptide(L)'
;MTTASPMSVATNVDVEFAYGAGQINPVKAVSPGLVYDLGEADYASFLCGQGYAAKSLQLVTGDNSTCSAENNGTVWDLNYPSFAVSVESKAVTRVFRRTVTNVGSPVSTYKAIVVAPTGLQVQVQPSILSFKATGQKQSFTVTVGATVATKILSASLLWDDGVSSQVRSPIVAFASRASESLLRSYTRSFNGFAAKLTEEESKSLARMEGVVSVFPSAKKQLLTTRSWDFVGFPQEVKRTKLERDVIVAMFDTGIWPESDSFSDEGFGPPPSKWKGTCQSSSNFTCNNKIIGAKFYHGEGTPPEEDFESPRDSEGHGTHTASTAAGALVSNASLLGLGSGTARGGVPSARIAVYKICWSNGCSESDILAAFDDAIADGVDIISLSVGGNFPFDYFEDSIAIGAFHSMKNGILTSNSAGNSGPGPGSVANFSPWSLTVAASTIDRKFVAKVQLGNKKVYDGAAVNTFVLKNGMYGLVYGGDVPNTAAGFDGSESRYCIADSLDKALVKDKIVLCDQLSSGEDTLDSGAIGTIMQDDGFKDFAFAFPLAASYLSSLNGSEISHYINVTSKATATILKSIEAKDALAPYVVSFSSRGPNPITRDILKSVCLYNGSSIFIFVASVLSATTNTDMEFAYGAGQIDPAKAANPGLVYDSEEIDYVKFLCGQGYSTKSLQLVTGDNTTCSAANNGTVWDLNYPSFALSALSSNVTRVFHRTVTNVGSPVSTYKAIVAAPKGLEVQVKPSVLSFKSLGQKQSFVVTVAATVPTKVISGSLVWDDGVFRVRSPIVAFSSS
;
A
#
# COMPACT_ATOMS: atom_id res chain seq x y z
N MET A 1 -9.67 -47.75 -8.42
CA MET A 1 -10.55 -48.56 -9.30
C MET A 1 -10.50 -47.97 -10.70
N THR A 2 -10.38 -48.83 -11.72
CA THR A 2 -9.99 -48.44 -13.10
C THR A 2 -10.86 -49.07 -14.18
N THR A 3 -12.02 -49.61 -13.80
CA THR A 3 -13.03 -50.17 -14.72
C THR A 3 -13.90 -49.05 -15.30
N ALA A 4 -13.24 -48.03 -15.86
CA ALA A 4 -13.86 -46.83 -16.39
C ALA A 4 -13.75 -46.79 -17.92
N SER A 5 -14.85 -46.39 -18.57
CA SER A 5 -14.88 -46.13 -20.01
C SER A 5 -14.37 -44.71 -20.29
N PRO A 6 -13.54 -44.51 -21.34
CA PRO A 6 -13.07 -43.18 -21.71
C PRO A 6 -14.25 -42.28 -22.11
N MET A 7 -14.21 -41.01 -21.70
CA MET A 7 -15.15 -39.98 -22.16
C MET A 7 -14.63 -39.33 -23.44
N SER A 8 -15.52 -38.74 -24.24
CA SER A 8 -15.15 -38.16 -25.53
C SER A 8 -14.21 -36.97 -25.36
N VAL A 9 -13.02 -37.08 -25.96
CA VAL A 9 -12.01 -36.02 -26.01
C VAL A 9 -12.47 -34.84 -26.88
N ALA A 10 -13.35 -35.10 -27.86
CA ALA A 10 -13.87 -34.07 -28.77
C ALA A 10 -14.84 -33.09 -28.08
N THR A 11 -15.48 -33.51 -26.99
CA THR A 11 -16.44 -32.67 -26.24
C THR A 11 -15.84 -32.06 -24.96
N ASN A 12 -14.61 -32.45 -24.58
CA ASN A 12 -13.97 -32.03 -23.33
C ASN A 12 -12.55 -31.55 -23.61
N VAL A 13 -12.36 -30.23 -23.72
CA VAL A 13 -11.08 -29.60 -24.07
C VAL A 13 -9.97 -29.82 -23.03
N ASP A 14 -10.36 -30.01 -21.76
CA ASP A 14 -9.44 -30.29 -20.65
C ASP A 14 -9.19 -31.80 -20.44
N VAL A 15 -9.75 -32.64 -21.31
CA VAL A 15 -9.50 -34.10 -21.38
C VAL A 15 -9.62 -34.79 -20.01
N GLU A 16 -8.69 -35.64 -19.63
CA GLU A 16 -8.58 -36.34 -18.36
C GLU A 16 -8.56 -35.43 -17.13
N PHE A 17 -8.28 -34.12 -17.24
CA PHE A 17 -8.50 -33.21 -16.12
C PHE A 17 -9.99 -32.92 -15.89
N ALA A 18 -10.83 -32.99 -16.92
CA ALA A 18 -12.27 -32.80 -16.80
C ALA A 18 -12.98 -34.03 -16.22
N TYR A 19 -12.53 -35.24 -16.57
CA TYR A 19 -13.26 -36.49 -16.25
C TYR A 19 -12.42 -37.60 -15.60
N GLY A 20 -11.15 -37.35 -15.30
CA GLY A 20 -10.26 -38.34 -14.67
C GLY A 20 -10.15 -39.63 -15.49
N ALA A 21 -10.44 -40.77 -14.84
CA ALA A 21 -10.40 -42.08 -15.49
C ALA A 21 -11.59 -42.33 -16.45
N GLY A 22 -12.63 -41.49 -16.41
CA GLY A 22 -13.86 -41.62 -17.20
C GLY A 22 -15.04 -42.19 -16.41
N GLN A 23 -16.07 -42.70 -17.10
CA GLN A 23 -17.28 -43.21 -16.47
C GLN A 23 -17.06 -44.60 -15.87
N ILE A 24 -17.18 -44.72 -14.55
CA ILE A 24 -17.04 -45.99 -13.83
C ILE A 24 -18.17 -46.94 -14.24
N ASN A 25 -17.82 -48.20 -14.52
CA ASN A 25 -18.77 -49.30 -14.60
C ASN A 25 -18.87 -49.98 -13.23
N PRO A 26 -19.96 -49.78 -12.46
CA PRO A 26 -20.06 -50.30 -11.09
C PRO A 26 -20.05 -51.84 -11.03
N VAL A 27 -20.61 -52.52 -12.04
CA VAL A 27 -20.65 -53.98 -12.10
C VAL A 27 -19.24 -54.55 -12.26
N LYS A 28 -18.42 -53.95 -13.14
CA LYS A 28 -17.02 -54.34 -13.30
C LYS A 28 -16.15 -53.91 -12.12
N ALA A 29 -16.51 -52.83 -11.42
CA ALA A 29 -15.74 -52.31 -10.28
C ALA A 29 -15.71 -53.26 -9.08
N VAL A 30 -16.72 -54.13 -8.93
CA VAL A 30 -16.76 -55.16 -7.87
C VAL A 30 -15.68 -56.23 -8.07
N SER A 31 -15.32 -56.52 -9.33
CA SER A 31 -14.31 -57.52 -9.69
C SER A 31 -13.37 -56.94 -10.76
N PRO A 32 -12.50 -55.98 -10.39
CA PRO A 32 -11.75 -55.19 -11.37
C PRO A 32 -10.56 -55.94 -12.00
N GLY A 33 -10.23 -57.14 -11.53
CA GLY A 33 -9.08 -57.92 -11.98
C GLY A 33 -7.77 -57.46 -11.34
N LEU A 34 -7.36 -56.21 -11.59
CA LEU A 34 -6.18 -55.60 -10.97
C LEU A 34 -6.55 -54.36 -10.15
N VAL A 35 -5.89 -54.20 -9.01
CA VAL A 35 -5.97 -52.98 -8.18
C VAL A 35 -4.59 -52.42 -7.91
N TYR A 36 -4.54 -51.10 -7.69
CA TYR A 36 -3.35 -50.40 -7.23
C TYR A 36 -3.51 -50.15 -5.73
N ASP A 37 -2.76 -50.89 -4.92
CA ASP A 37 -2.80 -50.73 -3.47
C ASP A 37 -2.00 -49.50 -3.07
N LEU A 38 -2.59 -48.68 -2.20
CA LEU A 38 -1.95 -47.53 -1.56
C LEU A 38 -2.16 -47.62 -0.06
N GLY A 39 -1.07 -47.54 0.69
CA GLY A 39 -1.06 -47.47 2.14
C GLY A 39 -0.55 -46.12 2.63
N GLU A 40 -0.58 -45.96 3.95
CA GLU A 40 -0.07 -44.76 4.64
C GLU A 40 1.39 -44.45 4.30
N ALA A 41 2.24 -45.48 4.19
CA ALA A 41 3.65 -45.34 3.81
C ALA A 41 3.85 -44.74 2.40
N ASP A 42 2.94 -45.02 1.45
CA ASP A 42 3.00 -44.46 0.10
C ASP A 42 2.67 -42.96 0.12
N TYR A 43 1.67 -42.56 0.92
CA TYR A 43 1.32 -41.16 1.12
C TYR A 43 2.40 -40.39 1.89
N ALA A 44 3.00 -41.00 2.90
CA ALA A 44 4.13 -40.40 3.62
C ALA A 44 5.32 -40.16 2.68
N SER A 45 5.66 -41.15 1.84
CA SER A 45 6.73 -41.01 0.85
C SER A 45 6.42 -39.95 -0.21
N PHE A 46 5.15 -39.84 -0.64
CA PHE A 46 4.69 -38.80 -1.55
C PHE A 46 4.80 -37.40 -0.94
N LEU A 47 4.37 -37.22 0.30
CA LEU A 47 4.49 -35.94 1.02
C LEU A 47 5.96 -35.57 1.24
N CYS A 48 6.82 -36.54 1.55
CA CYS A 48 8.26 -36.34 1.61
C CYS A 48 8.84 -35.86 0.27
N GLY A 49 8.45 -36.50 -0.84
CA GLY A 49 8.84 -36.06 -2.19
C GLY A 49 8.35 -34.66 -2.57
N GLN A 50 7.25 -34.19 -1.96
CA GLN A 50 6.75 -32.81 -2.11
C GLN A 50 7.51 -31.78 -1.25
N GLY A 51 8.45 -32.22 -0.42
CA GLY A 51 9.24 -31.36 0.45
C GLY A 51 8.62 -31.10 1.83
N TYR A 52 7.68 -31.92 2.30
CA TYR A 52 7.12 -31.78 3.65
C TYR A 52 8.20 -31.99 4.72
N ALA A 53 8.27 -31.07 5.68
CA ALA A 53 9.13 -31.20 6.85
C ALA A 53 8.59 -32.25 7.84
N ALA A 54 9.47 -32.90 8.60
CA ALA A 54 9.14 -33.98 9.52
C ALA A 54 8.01 -33.62 10.50
N LYS A 55 8.00 -32.41 11.05
CA LYS A 55 6.98 -31.97 12.01
C LYS A 55 5.59 -31.83 11.37
N SER A 56 5.53 -31.36 10.12
CA SER A 56 4.28 -31.26 9.35
C SER A 56 3.77 -32.63 8.94
N LEU A 57 4.69 -33.54 8.59
CA LEU A 57 4.35 -34.92 8.27
C LEU A 57 3.72 -35.63 9.47
N GLN A 58 4.33 -35.54 10.65
CA GLN A 58 3.84 -36.14 11.90
C GLN A 58 2.45 -35.63 12.32
N LEU A 59 2.15 -34.36 12.04
CA LEU A 59 0.81 -33.82 12.27
C LEU A 59 -0.25 -34.42 11.35
N VAL A 60 0.12 -34.77 10.12
CA VAL A 60 -0.79 -35.33 9.12
C VAL A 60 -0.96 -36.84 9.31
N THR A 61 0.12 -37.57 9.57
CA THR A 61 0.10 -39.02 9.79
C THR A 61 -0.37 -39.39 11.20
N GLY A 62 -0.19 -38.49 12.18
CA GLY A 62 -0.51 -38.77 13.59
C GLY A 62 0.46 -39.75 14.26
N ASP A 63 1.60 -40.03 13.62
CA ASP A 63 2.65 -40.94 14.08
C ASP A 63 4.04 -40.27 14.06
N ASN A 64 5.10 -41.04 14.26
CA ASN A 64 6.49 -40.55 14.24
C ASN A 64 7.15 -40.63 12.85
N SER A 65 6.36 -40.55 11.76
CA SER A 65 6.89 -40.57 10.40
C SER A 65 7.93 -39.47 10.16
N THR A 66 9.01 -39.81 9.46
CA THR A 66 10.09 -38.89 9.08
C THR A 66 10.50 -39.11 7.63
N CYS A 67 10.99 -38.07 6.97
CA CYS A 67 11.54 -38.19 5.62
C CYS A 67 13.03 -38.57 5.70
N SER A 68 13.37 -39.76 5.23
CA SER A 68 14.71 -40.30 5.09
C SER A 68 15.06 -40.48 3.60
N ALA A 69 16.33 -40.70 3.27
CA ALA A 69 16.73 -41.01 1.90
C ALA A 69 16.05 -42.29 1.34
N GLU A 70 15.54 -43.16 2.21
CA GLU A 70 14.90 -44.43 1.85
C GLU A 70 13.40 -44.27 1.50
N ASN A 71 12.72 -43.26 2.06
CA ASN A 71 11.30 -42.97 1.78
C ASN A 71 11.06 -41.61 1.09
N ASN A 72 12.11 -40.86 0.76
CA ASN A 72 12.05 -39.67 -0.08
C ASN A 72 11.96 -40.06 -1.57
N GLY A 73 10.86 -40.72 -1.92
CA GLY A 73 10.54 -41.07 -3.30
C GLY A 73 10.14 -39.84 -4.11
N THR A 74 10.27 -39.93 -5.44
CA THR A 74 9.76 -38.87 -6.32
C THR A 74 8.23 -38.81 -6.25
N VAL A 75 7.64 -37.62 -6.26
CA VAL A 75 6.18 -37.41 -6.14
C VAL A 75 5.35 -38.19 -7.17
N TRP A 76 5.91 -38.51 -8.32
CA TRP A 76 5.23 -39.25 -9.39
C TRP A 76 5.25 -40.78 -9.22
N ASP A 77 5.98 -41.31 -8.23
CA ASP A 77 6.07 -42.76 -7.94
C ASP A 77 5.01 -43.24 -6.92
N LEU A 78 4.13 -42.35 -6.44
CA LEU A 78 2.92 -42.76 -5.74
C LEU A 78 2.20 -43.84 -6.58
N ASN A 79 1.84 -44.98 -5.97
CA ASN A 79 1.21 -46.11 -6.65
C ASN A 79 -0.26 -45.84 -7.04
N TYR A 80 -0.53 -44.66 -7.60
CA TYR A 80 -1.83 -44.19 -8.02
C TYR A 80 -2.10 -44.64 -9.47
N PRO A 81 -3.37 -44.99 -9.82
CA PRO A 81 -3.73 -45.53 -11.14
C PRO A 81 -3.76 -44.48 -12.27
N SER A 82 -2.86 -43.50 -12.26
CA SER A 82 -2.69 -42.50 -13.32
C SER A 82 -1.23 -42.04 -13.43
N PHE A 83 -0.91 -41.42 -14.56
CA PHE A 83 0.41 -40.91 -14.88
C PHE A 83 0.30 -39.49 -15.41
N ALA A 84 1.07 -38.56 -14.83
CA ALA A 84 1.02 -37.15 -15.22
C ALA A 84 2.44 -36.61 -15.39
N VAL A 85 2.71 -35.98 -16.53
CA VAL A 85 4.00 -35.40 -16.89
C VAL A 85 3.84 -33.90 -17.15
N SER A 86 4.51 -33.08 -16.34
CA SER A 86 4.71 -31.67 -16.67
C SER A 86 5.92 -31.51 -17.59
N VAL A 87 5.73 -30.73 -18.66
CA VAL A 87 6.75 -30.44 -19.69
C VAL A 87 7.22 -28.99 -19.49
N GLU A 88 8.42 -28.82 -18.93
CA GLU A 88 9.02 -27.49 -18.65
C GLU A 88 9.88 -26.96 -19.82
N SER A 89 10.33 -27.82 -20.73
CA SER A 89 11.20 -27.46 -21.88
C SER A 89 10.94 -28.35 -23.12
N LYS A 90 11.77 -28.24 -24.18
CA LYS A 90 11.49 -28.80 -25.52
C LYS A 90 11.08 -30.29 -25.56
N ALA A 91 11.59 -31.13 -24.66
CA ALA A 91 11.16 -32.52 -24.49
C ALA A 91 11.44 -33.02 -23.07
N VAL A 92 10.61 -33.92 -22.55
CA VAL A 92 10.81 -34.57 -21.25
C VAL A 92 10.52 -36.06 -21.36
N THR A 93 11.33 -36.88 -20.69
CA THR A 93 11.08 -38.31 -20.52
C THR A 93 11.00 -38.61 -19.03
N ARG A 94 9.90 -39.20 -18.58
CA ARG A 94 9.69 -39.61 -17.18
C ARG A 94 9.40 -41.10 -17.08
N VAL A 95 9.93 -41.73 -16.04
CA VAL A 95 9.69 -43.14 -15.74
C VAL A 95 8.86 -43.22 -14.47
N PHE A 96 7.74 -43.93 -14.52
CA PHE A 96 6.83 -44.15 -13.42
C PHE A 96 6.91 -45.61 -12.99
N ARG A 97 7.05 -45.88 -11.69
CA ARG A 97 7.00 -47.23 -11.14
C ARG A 97 5.63 -47.49 -10.53
N ARG A 98 5.03 -48.64 -10.84
CA ARG A 98 3.73 -49.04 -10.30
C ARG A 98 3.72 -50.51 -9.93
N THR A 99 2.87 -50.85 -8.97
CA THR A 99 2.64 -52.21 -8.50
C THR A 99 1.14 -52.48 -8.48
N VAL A 100 0.72 -53.58 -9.10
CA VAL A 100 -0.67 -54.02 -9.13
C VAL A 100 -0.84 -55.33 -8.39
N THR A 101 -1.99 -55.49 -7.75
CA THR A 101 -2.40 -56.71 -7.05
C THR A 101 -3.52 -57.38 -7.84
N ASN A 102 -3.38 -58.67 -8.12
CA ASN A 102 -4.43 -59.45 -8.76
C ASN A 102 -5.55 -59.77 -7.77
N VAL A 103 -6.73 -59.22 -7.97
CA VAL A 103 -7.96 -59.52 -7.20
C VAL A 103 -8.98 -60.30 -8.03
N GLY A 104 -8.64 -60.64 -9.27
CA GLY A 104 -9.42 -61.51 -10.14
C GLY A 104 -9.01 -62.97 -10.03
N SER A 105 -9.16 -63.69 -11.16
CA SER A 105 -8.86 -65.11 -11.26
C SER A 105 -7.40 -65.42 -10.85
N PRO A 106 -7.17 -66.50 -10.07
CA PRO A 106 -5.86 -66.81 -9.49
C PRO A 106 -4.80 -67.08 -10.56
N VAL A 107 -5.18 -67.68 -11.69
CA VAL A 107 -4.32 -67.84 -12.85
C VAL A 107 -4.82 -66.90 -13.95
N SER A 108 -4.12 -65.78 -14.12
CA SER A 108 -4.48 -64.74 -15.11
C SER A 108 -3.23 -64.13 -15.72
N THR A 109 -3.34 -63.69 -16.97
CA THR A 109 -2.26 -62.98 -17.68
C THR A 109 -2.85 -61.75 -18.32
N TYR A 110 -2.30 -60.58 -17.98
CA TYR A 110 -2.72 -59.30 -18.51
C TYR A 110 -1.70 -58.78 -19.51
N LYS A 111 -2.17 -58.28 -20.66
CA LYS A 111 -1.33 -57.62 -21.66
C LYS A 111 -1.53 -56.11 -21.61
N ALA A 112 -0.44 -55.35 -21.65
CA ALA A 112 -0.47 -53.90 -21.75
C ALA A 112 -0.86 -53.47 -23.17
N ILE A 113 -1.91 -52.66 -23.27
CA ILE A 113 -2.36 -52.00 -24.49
C ILE A 113 -2.26 -50.49 -24.25
N VAL A 114 -1.52 -49.80 -25.10
CA VAL A 114 -1.30 -48.35 -24.99
C VAL A 114 -1.95 -47.64 -26.17
N VAL A 115 -2.77 -46.64 -25.88
CA VAL A 115 -3.35 -45.74 -26.89
C VAL A 115 -2.77 -44.35 -26.63
N ALA A 116 -1.93 -43.84 -27.55
CA ALA A 116 -1.27 -42.54 -27.41
C ALA A 116 -1.33 -41.71 -28.71
N PRO A 117 -1.57 -40.39 -28.62
CA PRO A 117 -1.60 -39.49 -29.77
C PRO A 117 -0.17 -39.12 -30.23
N THR A 118 -0.08 -38.48 -31.40
CA THR A 118 1.18 -37.92 -31.89
C THR A 118 1.73 -36.89 -30.89
N GLY A 119 3.01 -36.99 -30.55
CA GLY A 119 3.68 -36.12 -29.56
C GLY A 119 3.83 -36.72 -28.16
N LEU A 120 3.18 -37.86 -27.89
CA LEU A 120 3.29 -38.60 -26.63
C LEU A 120 3.75 -40.05 -26.90
N GLN A 121 4.95 -40.40 -26.42
CA GLN A 121 5.51 -41.74 -26.50
C GLN A 121 5.36 -42.44 -25.16
N VAL A 122 4.78 -43.63 -25.14
CA VAL A 122 4.54 -44.40 -23.90
C VAL A 122 5.03 -45.83 -24.10
N GLN A 123 5.90 -46.31 -23.21
CA GLN A 123 6.43 -47.67 -23.20
C GLN A 123 6.18 -48.31 -21.83
N VAL A 124 5.75 -49.58 -21.81
CA VAL A 124 5.43 -50.33 -20.59
C VAL A 124 6.29 -51.58 -20.49
N GLN A 125 6.99 -51.74 -19.36
CA GLN A 125 7.89 -52.87 -19.12
C GLN A 125 7.66 -53.49 -17.72
N PRO A 126 7.39 -54.81 -17.61
CA PRO A 126 7.09 -55.73 -18.72
C PRO A 126 5.73 -55.43 -19.36
N SER A 127 5.56 -55.76 -20.65
CA SER A 127 4.27 -55.57 -21.37
C SER A 127 3.24 -56.67 -21.08
N ILE A 128 3.62 -57.69 -20.29
CA ILE A 128 2.77 -58.82 -19.90
C ILE A 128 2.99 -59.07 -18.40
N LEU A 129 1.90 -59.19 -17.64
CA LEU A 129 1.91 -59.55 -16.23
C LEU A 129 1.18 -60.87 -16.03
N SER A 130 1.86 -61.87 -15.48
CA SER A 130 1.28 -63.17 -15.18
C SER A 130 1.19 -63.41 -13.68
N PHE A 131 0.02 -63.90 -13.25
CA PHE A 131 -0.30 -64.18 -11.86
C PHE A 131 -0.65 -65.66 -11.71
N LYS A 132 -0.25 -66.24 -10.56
CA LYS A 132 -0.45 -67.64 -10.17
C LYS A 132 -1.40 -67.78 -8.99
N ALA A 133 -1.65 -66.70 -8.26
CA ALA A 133 -2.61 -66.65 -7.17
C ALA A 133 -3.32 -65.27 -7.09
N THR A 134 -4.52 -65.27 -6.54
CA THR A 134 -5.20 -64.04 -6.09
C THR A 134 -4.43 -63.46 -4.91
N GLY A 135 -4.27 -62.14 -4.88
CA GLY A 135 -3.43 -61.40 -3.93
C GLY A 135 -1.95 -61.27 -4.36
N GLN A 136 -1.52 -61.92 -5.44
CA GLN A 136 -0.14 -61.77 -5.93
C GLN A 136 0.07 -60.36 -6.50
N LYS A 137 1.18 -59.74 -6.10
CA LYS A 137 1.63 -58.43 -6.58
C LYS A 137 2.63 -58.56 -7.73
N GLN A 138 2.54 -57.68 -8.72
CA GLN A 138 3.52 -57.54 -9.79
C GLN A 138 3.81 -56.07 -10.04
N SER A 139 5.08 -55.73 -10.28
CA SER A 139 5.51 -54.36 -10.57
C SER A 139 5.83 -54.18 -12.05
N PHE A 140 5.59 -52.98 -12.55
CA PHE A 140 5.91 -52.57 -13.90
C PHE A 140 6.35 -51.10 -13.93
N THR A 141 6.96 -50.72 -15.05
CA THR A 141 7.39 -49.35 -15.30
C THR A 141 6.70 -48.81 -16.53
N VAL A 142 6.33 -47.52 -16.49
CA VAL A 142 5.79 -46.78 -17.63
C VAL A 142 6.75 -45.64 -17.94
N THR A 143 7.37 -45.67 -19.11
CA THR A 143 8.21 -44.57 -19.60
C THR A 143 7.38 -43.70 -20.52
N VAL A 144 7.22 -42.42 -20.17
CA VAL A 144 6.45 -41.42 -20.91
C VAL A 144 7.40 -40.35 -21.43
N GLY A 145 7.56 -40.28 -22.75
CA GLY A 145 8.25 -39.20 -23.46
C GLY A 145 7.24 -38.22 -24.05
N ALA A 146 7.37 -36.93 -23.76
CA ALA A 146 6.50 -35.87 -24.28
C ALA A 146 7.33 -34.73 -24.88
N THR A 147 6.84 -34.16 -25.98
CA THR A 147 7.45 -32.98 -26.66
C THR A 147 6.45 -31.81 -26.57
N VAL A 148 6.93 -30.57 -26.48
CA VAL A 148 6.13 -29.33 -26.19
C VAL A 148 4.71 -29.41 -26.72
N ALA A 149 3.74 -29.33 -25.82
CA ALA A 149 2.34 -29.30 -26.15
C ALA A 149 1.72 -28.01 -25.60
N THR A 150 1.27 -27.12 -26.49
CA THR A 150 0.42 -25.97 -26.11
C THR A 150 -0.99 -26.42 -25.69
N LYS A 151 -1.30 -27.71 -25.86
CA LYS A 151 -2.55 -28.39 -25.49
C LYS A 151 -2.25 -29.61 -24.64
N ILE A 152 -3.16 -29.98 -23.75
CA ILE A 152 -3.02 -31.19 -22.94
C ILE A 152 -3.05 -32.41 -23.87
N LEU A 153 -2.02 -33.27 -23.80
CA LEU A 153 -1.99 -34.55 -24.51
C LEU A 153 -2.46 -35.65 -23.57
N SER A 154 -3.31 -36.53 -24.09
CA SER A 154 -3.90 -37.62 -23.34
C SER A 154 -3.67 -38.97 -24.01
N ALA A 155 -3.24 -39.95 -23.23
CA ALA A 155 -3.10 -41.35 -23.58
C ALA A 155 -3.73 -42.23 -22.49
N SER A 156 -3.83 -43.53 -22.77
CA SER A 156 -4.24 -44.50 -21.75
C SER A 156 -3.49 -45.82 -21.85
N LEU A 157 -3.13 -46.36 -20.69
CA LEU A 157 -2.68 -47.74 -20.52
C LEU A 157 -3.87 -48.60 -20.11
N LEU A 158 -4.13 -49.66 -20.86
CA LEU A 158 -5.13 -50.68 -20.56
C LEU A 158 -4.42 -52.02 -20.28
N TRP A 159 -4.67 -52.60 -19.11
CA TRP A 159 -4.35 -54.00 -18.86
C TRP A 159 -5.57 -54.87 -19.20
N ASP A 160 -5.39 -55.80 -20.12
CA ASP A 160 -6.45 -56.67 -20.64
C ASP A 160 -6.10 -58.15 -20.41
N ASP A 161 -6.98 -58.89 -19.76
CA ASP A 161 -6.84 -60.34 -19.54
C ASP A 161 -7.38 -61.19 -20.71
N GLY A 162 -8.02 -60.56 -21.70
CA GLY A 162 -8.63 -61.22 -22.86
C GLY A 162 -9.91 -61.99 -22.55
N VAL A 163 -10.44 -61.89 -21.32
CA VAL A 163 -11.59 -62.68 -20.84
C VAL A 163 -12.69 -61.78 -20.30
N SER A 164 -12.43 -61.00 -19.25
CA SER A 164 -13.48 -60.24 -18.55
C SER A 164 -12.99 -58.95 -17.88
N SER A 165 -11.68 -58.78 -17.66
CA SER A 165 -11.13 -57.69 -16.86
C SER A 165 -10.31 -56.73 -17.73
N GLN A 166 -10.70 -55.46 -17.71
CA GLN A 166 -9.99 -54.36 -18.35
C GLN A 166 -9.76 -53.24 -17.34
N VAL A 167 -8.49 -52.88 -17.14
CA VAL A 167 -8.04 -51.92 -16.12
C VAL A 167 -7.36 -50.76 -16.83
N ARG A 168 -8.05 -49.61 -16.92
CA ARG A 168 -7.58 -48.39 -17.60
C ARG A 168 -6.87 -47.45 -16.63
N SER A 169 -5.67 -46.98 -17.01
CA SER A 169 -4.91 -45.95 -16.30
C SER A 169 -4.65 -44.77 -17.26
N PRO A 170 -5.18 -43.55 -17.00
CA PRO A 170 -4.93 -42.39 -17.84
C PRO A 170 -3.48 -41.90 -17.74
N ILE A 171 -2.96 -41.38 -18.86
CA ILE A 171 -1.63 -40.79 -18.99
C ILE A 171 -1.81 -39.39 -19.59
N VAL A 172 -1.36 -38.34 -18.90
CA VAL A 172 -1.45 -36.96 -19.38
C VAL A 172 -0.09 -36.28 -19.44
N ALA A 173 0.10 -35.43 -20.46
CA ALA A 173 1.23 -34.51 -20.55
C ALA A 173 0.73 -33.07 -20.77
N PHE A 174 1.25 -32.12 -19.98
CA PHE A 174 0.83 -30.72 -19.98
C PHE A 174 2.01 -29.76 -19.75
N ALA A 175 1.91 -28.52 -20.23
CA ALA A 175 2.94 -27.49 -20.04
C ALA A 175 2.89 -26.89 -18.62
N SER A 176 4.04 -26.59 -18.02
CA SER A 176 4.09 -25.85 -16.74
C SER A 176 3.87 -24.35 -16.96
N ARG A 177 2.94 -23.74 -16.20
CA ARG A 177 2.64 -22.29 -16.26
C ARG A 177 3.46 -21.43 -15.28
N ALA A 178 4.40 -22.02 -14.55
CA ALA A 178 5.10 -21.34 -13.44
C ALA A 178 5.83 -20.05 -13.86
N SER A 179 6.39 -20.00 -15.06
CA SER A 179 7.03 -18.78 -15.60
C SER A 179 6.04 -17.71 -16.07
N GLU A 180 4.79 -18.07 -16.39
CA GLU A 180 3.74 -17.13 -16.80
C GLU A 180 3.02 -16.50 -15.59
N SER A 181 3.09 -17.14 -14.42
CA SER A 181 2.49 -16.64 -13.18
C SER A 181 3.37 -15.63 -12.44
N LEU A 182 4.70 -15.63 -12.66
CA LEU A 182 5.63 -14.73 -11.98
C LEU A 182 5.56 -13.32 -12.59
N LEU A 183 5.13 -12.33 -11.80
CA LEU A 183 5.07 -10.92 -12.22
C LEU A 183 6.41 -10.23 -12.00
N ARG A 184 7.03 -10.45 -10.84
CA ARG A 184 8.27 -9.77 -10.46
C ARG A 184 9.05 -10.58 -9.43
N SER A 185 10.37 -10.46 -9.44
CA SER A 185 11.26 -10.92 -8.37
C SER A 185 12.07 -9.76 -7.82
N TYR A 186 12.14 -9.66 -6.49
CA TYR A 186 12.93 -8.69 -5.73
C TYR A 186 14.17 -9.40 -5.20
N THR A 187 15.36 -8.86 -5.50
CA THR A 187 16.64 -9.54 -5.19
C THR A 187 17.77 -8.60 -4.77
N ARG A 188 17.60 -7.27 -4.85
CA ARG A 188 18.71 -6.33 -4.61
C ARG A 188 18.85 -5.98 -3.14
N SER A 189 17.76 -5.58 -2.51
CA SER A 189 17.68 -5.03 -1.16
C SER A 189 16.86 -5.90 -0.21
N PHE A 190 15.92 -6.70 -0.75
CA PHE A 190 15.18 -7.72 0.00
C PHE A 190 14.78 -8.89 -0.92
N ASN A 191 14.56 -10.07 -0.34
CA ASN A 191 14.25 -11.31 -1.08
C ASN A 191 12.75 -11.55 -1.14
N GLY A 192 12.15 -11.52 -2.33
CA GLY A 192 10.73 -11.82 -2.51
C GLY A 192 10.30 -11.89 -3.97
N PHE A 193 9.01 -12.11 -4.21
CA PHE A 193 8.43 -12.08 -5.55
C PHE A 193 6.93 -11.75 -5.51
N ALA A 194 6.41 -11.24 -6.62
CA ALA A 194 4.97 -11.09 -6.87
C ALA A 194 4.56 -12.06 -7.98
N ALA A 195 3.43 -12.76 -7.80
CA ALA A 195 2.92 -13.74 -8.75
C ALA A 195 1.38 -13.79 -8.74
N LYS A 196 0.80 -14.18 -9.88
CA LYS A 196 -0.63 -14.52 -10.01
C LYS A 196 -0.84 -15.94 -9.49
N LEU A 197 -1.56 -16.08 -8.38
CA LEU A 197 -1.76 -17.33 -7.66
C LEU A 197 -3.24 -17.52 -7.31
N THR A 198 -3.71 -18.77 -7.26
CA THR A 198 -4.99 -19.08 -6.62
C THR A 198 -4.91 -18.96 -5.11
N GLU A 199 -6.05 -18.91 -4.43
CA GLU A 199 -6.08 -18.86 -2.97
C GLU A 199 -5.44 -20.11 -2.33
N GLU A 200 -5.63 -21.31 -2.92
CA GLU A 200 -4.98 -22.53 -2.43
C GLU A 200 -3.47 -22.50 -2.64
N GLU A 201 -2.99 -22.00 -3.78
CA GLU A 201 -1.56 -21.85 -4.08
C GLU A 201 -0.89 -20.86 -3.12
N SER A 202 -1.53 -19.71 -2.88
CA SER A 202 -1.10 -18.71 -1.89
C SER A 202 -0.98 -19.31 -0.49
N LYS A 203 -1.99 -20.08 -0.05
CA LYS A 203 -1.96 -20.79 1.25
C LYS A 203 -0.88 -21.86 1.31
N SER A 204 -0.57 -22.52 0.20
CA SER A 204 0.52 -23.50 0.12
C SER A 204 1.88 -22.83 0.26
N LEU A 205 2.10 -21.73 -0.49
CA LEU A 205 3.33 -20.93 -0.42
C LEU A 205 3.54 -20.31 0.97
N ALA A 206 2.47 -19.81 1.61
CA ALA A 206 2.55 -19.26 2.96
C ALA A 206 3.00 -20.29 4.02
N ARG A 207 2.86 -21.59 3.74
CA ARG A 207 3.32 -22.68 4.62
C ARG A 207 4.76 -23.12 4.35
N MET A 208 5.39 -22.64 3.27
CA MET A 208 6.75 -23.01 2.92
C MET A 208 7.78 -22.42 3.89
N GLU A 209 8.83 -23.18 4.15
CA GLU A 209 9.95 -22.71 4.94
C GLU A 209 10.72 -21.61 4.17
N GLY A 210 10.88 -20.43 4.78
CA GLY A 210 11.53 -19.27 4.17
C GLY A 210 10.57 -18.17 3.69
N VAL A 211 9.25 -18.40 3.70
CA VAL A 211 8.24 -17.39 3.35
C VAL A 211 7.76 -16.66 4.61
N VAL A 212 7.85 -15.33 4.63
CA VAL A 212 7.45 -14.47 5.77
C VAL A 212 5.96 -14.24 5.80
N SER A 213 5.45 -13.77 4.66
CA SER A 213 4.08 -13.32 4.49
C SER A 213 3.71 -13.51 3.02
N VAL A 214 2.42 -13.80 2.81
CA VAL A 214 1.80 -13.84 1.50
C VAL A 214 0.51 -13.07 1.64
N PHE A 215 0.41 -11.95 0.92
CA PHE A 215 -0.74 -11.05 0.99
C PHE A 215 -1.17 -10.63 -0.41
N PRO A 216 -2.47 -10.36 -0.63
CA PRO A 216 -2.95 -9.84 -1.92
C PRO A 216 -2.37 -8.44 -2.22
N SER A 217 -1.86 -8.25 -3.44
CA SER A 217 -1.46 -6.92 -3.91
C SER A 217 -2.71 -6.05 -4.13
N ALA A 218 -2.78 -4.90 -3.45
CA ALA A 218 -3.85 -3.92 -3.55
C ALA A 218 -3.37 -2.60 -4.19
N LYS A 219 -4.29 -1.66 -4.42
CA LYS A 219 -4.02 -0.33 -5.00
C LYS A 219 -4.11 0.78 -3.95
N LYS A 220 -3.11 1.67 -3.91
CA LYS A 220 -3.01 2.81 -2.98
C LYS A 220 -3.44 4.15 -3.66
N GLN A 221 -3.75 5.21 -2.90
CA GLN A 221 -4.29 6.52 -3.37
C GLN A 221 -3.35 7.73 -3.14
N LEU A 222 -3.54 8.85 -3.87
CA LEU A 222 -2.67 10.06 -3.95
C LEU A 222 -3.04 11.21 -2.95
N LEU A 223 -2.08 12.04 -2.48
CA LEU A 223 -2.18 13.04 -1.37
C LEU A 223 -1.32 14.37 -1.56
N THR A 224 -1.87 15.61 -1.39
CA THR A 224 -1.23 16.92 -1.82
C THR A 224 -1.03 18.03 -0.73
N THR A 225 -0.13 19.05 -0.93
CA THR A 225 0.09 20.26 -0.03
C THR A 225 0.74 21.54 -0.67
N ARG A 226 0.68 22.74 -0.02
CA ARG A 226 1.41 24.05 -0.29
C ARG A 226 1.75 24.80 1.03
N SER A 227 2.90 25.50 1.20
CA SER A 227 3.24 26.00 2.57
C SER A 227 4.41 26.98 2.90
N TRP A 228 5.46 27.20 2.08
CA TRP A 228 6.78 27.62 2.62
C TRP A 228 6.88 28.94 3.43
N ASP A 229 6.34 30.06 2.94
CA ASP A 229 6.43 31.34 3.68
C ASP A 229 5.63 31.31 4.99
N PHE A 230 4.50 30.58 5.00
CA PHE A 230 3.64 30.40 6.17
C PHE A 230 4.34 29.63 7.30
N VAL A 231 5.18 28.64 6.97
CA VAL A 231 5.96 27.88 7.96
C VAL A 231 7.26 28.58 8.39
N GLY A 232 7.40 29.87 8.09
CA GLY A 232 8.56 30.67 8.48
C GLY A 232 9.84 30.31 7.69
N PHE A 233 9.69 29.80 6.47
CA PHE A 233 10.80 29.42 5.59
C PHE A 233 10.88 30.31 4.35
N PRO A 234 11.42 31.54 4.47
CA PRO A 234 11.47 32.51 3.39
C PRO A 234 12.41 32.08 2.26
N GLN A 235 12.38 32.81 1.15
CA GLN A 235 13.21 32.50 -0.01
C GLN A 235 14.72 32.59 0.31
N GLU A 236 15.12 33.58 1.11
CA GLU A 236 16.52 33.84 1.51
C GLU A 236 16.90 33.09 2.79
N VAL A 237 16.92 31.77 2.73
CA VAL A 237 17.42 30.92 3.82
C VAL A 237 18.87 30.53 3.60
N LYS A 238 19.64 30.42 4.68
CA LYS A 238 21.03 29.95 4.63
C LYS A 238 21.05 28.45 4.28
N ARG A 239 21.37 28.13 3.02
CA ARG A 239 21.45 26.75 2.52
C ARG A 239 22.87 26.22 2.63
N THR A 240 23.00 24.91 2.84
CA THR A 240 24.30 24.23 2.85
C THR A 240 24.69 23.87 1.42
N LYS A 241 26.00 23.80 1.13
CA LYS A 241 26.47 23.28 -0.17
C LYS A 241 26.07 21.81 -0.38
N LEU A 242 25.88 21.08 0.72
CA LEU A 242 25.46 19.68 0.74
C LEU A 242 24.08 19.46 0.11
N GLU A 243 23.20 20.46 0.11
CA GLU A 243 21.86 20.36 -0.51
C GLU A 243 21.93 19.90 -1.97
N ARG A 244 22.98 20.27 -2.71
CA ARG A 244 23.19 19.88 -4.12
C ARG A 244 23.51 18.40 -4.34
N ASP A 245 23.95 17.72 -3.28
CA ASP A 245 24.32 16.31 -3.28
C ASP A 245 23.23 15.42 -2.66
N VAL A 246 22.14 16.03 -2.17
CA VAL A 246 20.96 15.32 -1.68
C VAL A 246 20.08 14.87 -2.84
N ILE A 247 19.67 13.62 -2.82
CA ILE A 247 18.81 12.98 -3.82
C ILE A 247 17.48 12.61 -3.17
N VAL A 248 16.40 13.28 -3.59
CA VAL A 248 15.04 13.03 -3.14
C VAL A 248 14.37 12.06 -4.10
N ALA A 249 13.99 10.88 -3.61
CA ALA A 249 13.20 9.92 -4.38
C ALA A 249 11.71 10.27 -4.31
N MET A 250 11.07 10.40 -5.46
CA MET A 250 9.65 10.71 -5.58
C MET A 250 8.90 9.48 -6.06
N PHE A 251 8.11 8.88 -5.16
CA PHE A 251 7.29 7.69 -5.43
C PHE A 251 5.86 8.14 -5.67
N ASP A 252 5.47 8.22 -6.94
CA ASP A 252 4.24 8.93 -7.32
C ASP A 252 3.74 8.53 -8.74
N THR A 253 2.91 9.36 -9.39
CA THR A 253 2.40 9.17 -10.77
C THR A 253 3.41 9.46 -11.88
N GLY A 254 4.65 9.81 -11.52
CA GLY A 254 5.72 10.19 -12.45
C GLY A 254 6.11 11.66 -12.30
N ILE A 255 6.71 12.22 -13.35
CA ILE A 255 7.04 13.65 -13.42
C ILE A 255 6.82 14.24 -14.81
N TRP A 256 6.50 15.52 -14.90
CA TRP A 256 6.52 16.29 -16.14
C TRP A 256 7.84 17.06 -16.28
N PRO A 257 8.86 16.51 -16.99
CA PRO A 257 10.23 17.03 -16.94
C PRO A 257 10.40 18.41 -17.56
N GLU A 258 9.50 18.84 -18.46
CA GLU A 258 9.55 20.15 -19.12
C GLU A 258 9.05 21.31 -18.24
N SER A 259 8.58 21.04 -17.03
CA SER A 259 8.18 22.10 -16.09
C SER A 259 9.38 22.95 -15.68
N ASP A 260 9.21 24.27 -15.65
CA ASP A 260 10.23 25.23 -15.18
C ASP A 260 10.72 24.91 -13.76
N SER A 261 9.89 24.23 -12.95
CA SER A 261 10.26 23.76 -11.61
C SER A 261 11.38 22.73 -11.62
N PHE A 262 11.69 22.11 -12.76
CA PHE A 262 12.71 21.09 -12.89
C PHE A 262 13.84 21.47 -13.85
N SER A 263 13.97 22.77 -14.14
CA SER A 263 15.16 23.31 -14.80
C SER A 263 16.43 22.91 -14.05
N ASP A 264 17.45 22.52 -14.80
CA ASP A 264 18.77 22.18 -14.28
C ASP A 264 19.80 23.31 -14.46
N GLU A 265 19.33 24.53 -14.74
CA GLU A 265 20.19 25.71 -14.83
C GLU A 265 20.99 25.90 -13.54
N GLY A 266 22.32 25.96 -13.67
CA GLY A 266 23.24 26.10 -12.53
C GLY A 266 23.56 24.81 -11.79
N PHE A 267 23.06 23.65 -12.23
CA PHE A 267 23.44 22.34 -11.70
C PHE A 267 24.71 21.80 -12.36
N GLY A 268 25.59 21.22 -11.54
CA GLY A 268 26.70 20.39 -12.01
C GLY A 268 26.23 18.96 -12.33
N PRO A 269 27.14 18.05 -12.73
CA PRO A 269 26.79 16.66 -12.97
C PRO A 269 26.16 15.98 -11.73
N PRO A 270 25.43 14.86 -11.90
CA PRO A 270 24.89 14.10 -10.78
C PRO A 270 25.98 13.68 -9.78
N PRO A 271 25.65 13.56 -8.47
CA PRO A 271 26.61 13.12 -7.46
C PRO A 271 27.21 11.74 -7.78
N SER A 272 28.49 11.52 -7.50
CA SER A 272 29.18 10.27 -7.84
C SER A 272 28.64 9.02 -7.12
N LYS A 273 27.89 9.20 -6.03
CA LYS A 273 27.20 8.11 -5.30
C LYS A 273 25.98 7.58 -6.05
N TRP A 274 25.42 8.36 -6.98
CA TRP A 274 24.21 8.03 -7.72
C TRP A 274 24.45 6.88 -8.69
N LYS A 275 23.60 5.84 -8.61
CA LYS A 275 23.67 4.64 -9.47
C LYS A 275 22.41 4.41 -10.29
N GLY A 276 21.39 5.24 -10.11
CA GLY A 276 20.13 5.10 -10.83
C GLY A 276 20.26 5.44 -12.31
N THR A 277 19.25 4.99 -13.06
CA THR A 277 19.19 5.12 -14.51
C THR A 277 18.02 6.00 -14.95
N CYS A 278 18.07 6.45 -16.19
CA CYS A 278 16.96 7.15 -16.82
C CYS A 278 16.35 6.27 -17.91
N GLN A 279 15.12 5.78 -17.68
CA GLN A 279 14.37 5.07 -18.70
C GLN A 279 13.89 6.06 -19.76
N SER A 280 14.50 5.99 -20.94
CA SER A 280 14.20 6.86 -22.07
C SER A 280 13.10 6.24 -22.95
N SER A 281 11.88 6.11 -22.41
CA SER A 281 10.68 5.75 -23.19
C SER A 281 9.79 6.98 -23.40
N SER A 282 8.94 6.97 -24.43
CA SER A 282 7.90 7.99 -24.72
C SER A 282 8.35 9.45 -24.59
N ASN A 283 9.46 9.81 -25.27
CA ASN A 283 10.05 11.16 -25.25
C ASN A 283 10.37 11.66 -23.83
N PHE A 284 10.87 10.80 -22.95
CA PHE A 284 11.34 11.21 -21.62
C PHE A 284 12.88 11.31 -21.59
N THR A 285 13.39 12.42 -21.07
CA THR A 285 14.84 12.64 -20.88
C THR A 285 15.13 13.24 -19.51
N CYS A 286 16.09 12.65 -18.81
CA CYS A 286 16.64 13.18 -17.57
C CYS A 286 17.61 14.34 -17.84
N ASN A 287 17.82 15.18 -16.83
CA ASN A 287 18.75 16.31 -16.84
C ASN A 287 19.57 16.32 -15.54
N ASN A 288 20.27 17.41 -15.22
CA ASN A 288 21.03 17.47 -13.96
C ASN A 288 20.15 17.72 -12.72
N LYS A 289 18.87 18.07 -12.89
CA LYS A 289 17.91 18.22 -11.79
C LYS A 289 17.19 16.90 -11.50
N ILE A 290 16.56 16.32 -12.53
CA ILE A 290 15.96 15.00 -12.56
C ILE A 290 17.04 14.03 -13.03
N ILE A 291 17.77 13.42 -12.10
CA ILE A 291 18.98 12.63 -12.40
C ILE A 291 18.69 11.16 -12.71
N GLY A 292 17.48 10.71 -12.44
CA GLY A 292 16.99 9.41 -12.89
C GLY A 292 15.48 9.31 -12.80
N ALA A 293 14.94 8.40 -13.60
CA ALA A 293 13.52 8.23 -13.78
C ALA A 293 13.24 6.80 -14.21
N LYS A 294 12.39 6.10 -13.45
CA LYS A 294 11.94 4.74 -13.70
C LYS A 294 10.42 4.67 -13.54
N PHE A 295 9.79 3.74 -14.23
CA PHE A 295 8.39 3.39 -14.02
C PHE A 295 8.26 1.89 -13.76
N TYR A 296 7.21 1.53 -13.04
CA TYR A 296 6.92 0.16 -12.63
C TYR A 296 5.45 -0.14 -12.95
N HIS A 297 5.25 -1.20 -13.74
CA HIS A 297 3.93 -1.72 -14.05
C HIS A 297 4.04 -3.23 -14.25
N GLY A 298 3.99 -3.98 -13.14
CA GLY A 298 4.08 -5.44 -13.17
C GLY A 298 2.84 -6.14 -13.74
N GLU A 299 1.71 -5.45 -13.88
CA GLU A 299 0.40 -6.06 -14.13
C GLU A 299 -0.20 -5.71 -15.50
N GLY A 300 0.10 -6.49 -16.54
CA GLY A 300 -0.55 -6.34 -17.85
C GLY A 300 -0.18 -5.04 -18.58
N THR A 301 -1.05 -4.56 -19.46
CA THR A 301 -0.87 -3.29 -20.17
C THR A 301 -1.39 -2.12 -19.33
N PRO A 302 -0.64 -0.99 -19.23
CA PRO A 302 -1.14 0.22 -18.58
C PRO A 302 -2.48 0.69 -19.16
N PRO A 303 -3.28 1.44 -18.39
CA PRO A 303 -4.49 2.12 -18.88
C PRO A 303 -4.19 2.97 -20.13
N GLU A 304 -5.13 3.05 -21.08
CA GLU A 304 -4.93 3.78 -22.35
C GLU A 304 -4.62 5.28 -22.18
N GLU A 305 -5.08 5.86 -21.07
CA GLU A 305 -4.85 7.26 -20.68
C GLU A 305 -3.45 7.52 -20.09
N ASP A 306 -2.68 6.48 -19.80
CA ASP A 306 -1.35 6.59 -19.20
C ASP A 306 -0.20 6.38 -20.19
N PHE A 307 0.90 7.09 -19.94
CA PHE A 307 2.15 6.85 -20.65
C PHE A 307 2.94 5.69 -20.04
N GLU A 308 3.32 4.71 -20.84
CA GLU A 308 4.30 3.66 -20.49
C GLU A 308 5.73 4.23 -20.40
N SER A 309 5.90 5.18 -19.48
CA SER A 309 7.14 5.92 -19.23
C SER A 309 7.07 6.56 -17.85
N PRO A 310 8.18 7.12 -17.33
CA PRO A 310 8.18 7.88 -16.09
C PRO A 310 7.41 9.22 -16.17
N ARG A 311 6.85 9.55 -17.34
CA ARG A 311 6.07 10.76 -17.56
C ARG A 311 4.76 10.72 -16.77
N ASP A 312 4.47 11.84 -16.14
CA ASP A 312 3.23 12.08 -15.40
C ASP A 312 2.07 12.38 -16.36
N SER A 313 1.01 11.58 -16.30
CA SER A 313 -0.26 11.74 -17.03
C SER A 313 -1.35 12.39 -16.17
N GLU A 314 -1.17 12.44 -14.86
CA GLU A 314 -2.20 12.89 -13.90
C GLU A 314 -1.86 14.29 -13.34
N GLY A 315 -0.61 14.49 -12.90
CA GLY A 315 -0.11 15.76 -12.38
C GLY A 315 0.32 15.71 -10.91
N HIS A 316 -0.14 14.71 -10.14
CA HIS A 316 0.14 14.58 -8.72
C HIS A 316 1.64 14.48 -8.42
N GLY A 317 2.37 13.60 -9.12
CA GLY A 317 3.81 13.44 -8.95
C GLY A 317 4.61 14.69 -9.31
N THR A 318 4.19 15.40 -10.34
CA THR A 318 4.76 16.72 -10.69
C THR A 318 4.53 17.74 -9.57
N HIS A 319 3.33 17.76 -9.00
CA HIS A 319 2.97 18.65 -7.91
C HIS A 319 3.75 18.34 -6.61
N THR A 320 3.86 17.07 -6.22
CA THR A 320 4.62 16.66 -5.03
C THR A 320 6.11 16.87 -5.21
N ALA A 321 6.68 16.55 -6.37
CA ALA A 321 8.10 16.73 -6.67
C ALA A 321 8.52 18.21 -6.68
N SER A 322 7.69 19.08 -7.28
CA SER A 322 7.94 20.53 -7.27
C SER A 322 7.77 21.14 -5.86
N THR A 323 6.90 20.56 -5.03
CA THR A 323 6.78 20.95 -3.61
C THR A 323 8.02 20.55 -2.81
N ALA A 324 8.54 19.33 -3.00
CA ALA A 324 9.73 18.88 -2.26
C ALA A 324 11.00 19.62 -2.71
N ALA A 325 11.26 19.64 -4.02
CA ALA A 325 12.55 20.06 -4.57
C ALA A 325 12.42 20.93 -5.84
N GLY A 326 11.29 21.59 -6.11
CA GLY A 326 11.17 22.49 -7.26
C GLY A 326 12.14 23.67 -7.22
N ALA A 327 12.68 24.03 -8.39
CA ALA A 327 13.43 25.26 -8.61
C ALA A 327 12.57 26.51 -8.35
N LEU A 328 13.22 27.68 -8.28
CA LEU A 328 12.50 28.94 -8.10
C LEU A 328 11.87 29.36 -9.43
N VAL A 329 10.54 29.40 -9.47
CA VAL A 329 9.77 29.85 -10.63
C VAL A 329 9.05 31.16 -10.27
N SER A 330 9.50 32.25 -10.87
CA SER A 330 8.93 33.59 -10.64
C SER A 330 7.60 33.76 -11.38
N ASN A 331 6.70 34.58 -10.85
CA ASN A 331 5.39 34.89 -11.45
C ASN A 331 4.50 33.65 -11.69
N ALA A 332 4.67 32.61 -10.88
CA ALA A 332 3.83 31.43 -10.90
C ALA A 332 2.43 31.79 -10.39
N SER A 333 1.38 31.45 -11.14
CA SER A 333 -0.01 31.62 -10.73
C SER A 333 -0.93 30.65 -11.48
N LEU A 334 -2.07 30.30 -10.89
CA LEU A 334 -3.16 29.63 -11.59
C LEU A 334 -4.13 30.70 -12.12
N LEU A 335 -3.92 31.15 -13.36
CA LEU A 335 -4.73 32.19 -14.00
C LEU A 335 -4.87 33.46 -13.12
N GLY A 336 -3.78 33.86 -12.44
CA GLY A 336 -3.73 35.01 -11.54
C GLY A 336 -4.08 34.72 -10.07
N LEU A 337 -4.51 33.50 -9.73
CA LEU A 337 -4.66 33.05 -8.35
C LEU A 337 -3.33 32.52 -7.80
N GLY A 338 -3.03 32.85 -6.56
CA GLY A 338 -1.84 32.41 -5.84
C GLY A 338 -0.54 32.96 -6.41
N SER A 339 -0.57 34.15 -6.99
CA SER A 339 0.56 34.78 -7.66
C SER A 339 1.77 34.94 -6.74
N GLY A 340 2.94 34.50 -7.19
CA GLY A 340 4.20 34.69 -6.47
C GLY A 340 5.34 33.84 -7.03
N THR A 341 6.33 33.58 -6.19
CA THR A 341 7.45 32.68 -6.53
C THR A 341 7.15 31.27 -6.02
N ALA A 342 6.96 30.32 -6.94
CA ALA A 342 6.88 28.90 -6.59
C ALA A 342 8.29 28.35 -6.36
N ARG A 343 8.44 27.49 -5.34
CA ARG A 343 9.68 26.76 -5.07
C ARG A 343 9.42 25.56 -4.17
N GLY A 344 10.34 24.60 -4.19
CA GLY A 344 10.38 23.51 -3.22
C GLY A 344 11.09 23.88 -1.92
N GLY A 345 11.09 22.96 -0.96
CA GLY A 345 11.84 23.10 0.30
C GLY A 345 13.35 23.09 0.06
N VAL A 346 13.81 22.21 -0.84
CA VAL A 346 15.22 22.08 -1.25
C VAL A 346 15.40 22.27 -2.76
N PRO A 347 15.30 23.49 -3.30
CA PRO A 347 15.43 23.78 -4.73
C PRO A 347 16.76 23.33 -5.35
N SER A 348 17.83 23.15 -4.57
CA SER A 348 19.12 22.69 -5.08
C SER A 348 19.30 21.18 -5.06
N ALA A 349 18.38 20.42 -4.45
CA ALA A 349 18.47 18.96 -4.38
C ALA A 349 18.21 18.29 -5.73
N ARG A 350 18.69 17.06 -5.90
CA ARG A 350 18.41 16.23 -7.07
C ARG A 350 17.10 15.46 -6.88
N ILE A 351 16.43 15.15 -7.98
CA ILE A 351 15.18 14.38 -8.00
C ILE A 351 15.44 13.05 -8.71
N ALA A 352 15.00 11.96 -8.09
CA ALA A 352 14.92 10.65 -8.70
C ALA A 352 13.47 10.19 -8.71
N VAL A 353 12.92 9.87 -9.89
CA VAL A 353 11.50 9.60 -10.07
C VAL A 353 11.25 8.10 -10.19
N TYR A 354 10.30 7.61 -9.39
CA TYR A 354 9.85 6.23 -9.40
C TYR A 354 8.33 6.24 -9.58
N LYS A 355 7.89 6.13 -10.84
CA LYS A 355 6.45 6.06 -11.17
C LYS A 355 5.90 4.70 -10.76
N ILE A 356 5.09 4.69 -9.71
CA ILE A 356 4.46 3.49 -9.12
C ILE A 356 2.94 3.55 -9.19
N CYS A 357 2.40 4.71 -9.57
CA CYS A 357 0.96 4.96 -9.64
C CYS A 357 0.55 5.20 -11.09
N TRP A 358 -0.62 4.66 -11.40
CA TRP A 358 -1.31 4.76 -12.68
C TRP A 358 -2.73 5.27 -12.42
N SER A 359 -3.49 5.59 -13.47
CA SER A 359 -4.87 6.11 -13.34
C SER A 359 -5.76 5.18 -12.51
N ASN A 360 -5.43 3.88 -12.52
CA ASN A 360 -6.15 2.85 -11.81
C ASN A 360 -5.61 2.57 -10.39
N GLY A 361 -4.62 3.34 -9.89
CA GLY A 361 -4.02 3.22 -8.55
C GLY A 361 -2.54 2.78 -8.56
N CYS A 362 -1.98 2.53 -7.37
CA CYS A 362 -0.58 2.13 -7.19
C CYS A 362 -0.46 0.70 -6.65
N SER A 363 0.05 -0.26 -7.45
CA SER A 363 0.18 -1.67 -7.04
C SER A 363 1.25 -1.85 -5.96
N GLU A 364 0.96 -2.68 -4.95
CA GLU A 364 1.92 -3.00 -3.88
C GLU A 364 3.22 -3.62 -4.41
N SER A 365 3.13 -4.38 -5.51
CA SER A 365 4.29 -4.97 -6.16
C SER A 365 5.23 -3.93 -6.79
N ASP A 366 4.64 -2.89 -7.40
CA ASP A 366 5.37 -1.78 -8.01
C ASP A 366 6.00 -0.88 -6.93
N ILE A 367 5.30 -0.66 -5.81
CA ILE A 367 5.83 0.05 -4.63
C ILE A 367 7.10 -0.64 -4.10
N LEU A 368 7.05 -1.95 -3.88
CA LEU A 368 8.20 -2.72 -3.41
C LEU A 368 9.35 -2.69 -4.42
N ALA A 369 9.08 -2.84 -5.72
CA ALA A 369 10.10 -2.73 -6.76
C ALA A 369 10.80 -1.36 -6.76
N ALA A 370 10.04 -0.28 -6.56
CA ALA A 370 10.59 1.06 -6.46
C ALA A 370 11.47 1.24 -5.22
N PHE A 371 11.05 0.72 -4.05
CA PHE A 371 11.89 0.74 -2.84
C PHE A 371 13.20 -0.01 -3.06
N ASP A 372 13.14 -1.20 -3.65
CA ASP A 372 14.30 -2.05 -3.94
C ASP A 372 15.35 -1.31 -4.80
N ASP A 373 14.89 -0.63 -5.85
CA ASP A 373 15.73 0.15 -6.74
C ASP A 373 16.20 1.46 -6.10
N ALA A 374 15.34 2.20 -5.39
CA ALA A 374 15.71 3.49 -4.80
C ALA A 374 16.82 3.35 -3.75
N ILE A 375 16.73 2.33 -2.90
CA ILE A 375 17.78 2.00 -1.92
C ILE A 375 19.09 1.66 -2.64
N ALA A 376 19.03 0.82 -3.67
CA ALA A 376 20.21 0.42 -4.44
C ALA A 376 20.83 1.56 -5.27
N ASP A 377 20.00 2.48 -5.76
CA ASP A 377 20.40 3.65 -6.56
C ASP A 377 21.11 4.71 -5.70
N GLY A 378 20.95 4.67 -4.38
CA GLY A 378 21.65 5.52 -3.42
C GLY A 378 20.95 6.86 -3.13
N VAL A 379 19.62 6.85 -3.03
CA VAL A 379 18.82 8.02 -2.62
C VAL A 379 19.04 8.37 -1.14
N ASP A 380 18.78 9.62 -0.74
CA ASP A 380 18.98 10.07 0.65
C ASP A 380 17.68 10.11 1.47
N ILE A 381 16.55 10.36 0.81
CA ILE A 381 15.22 10.43 1.41
C ILE A 381 14.18 10.01 0.38
N ILE A 382 13.14 9.32 0.84
CA ILE A 382 12.00 8.91 0.01
C ILE A 382 10.78 9.75 0.42
N SER A 383 10.14 10.37 -0.55
CA SER A 383 8.83 11.00 -0.41
C SER A 383 7.79 10.12 -1.06
N LEU A 384 6.83 9.65 -0.26
CA LEU A 384 5.80 8.70 -0.67
C LEU A 384 4.43 9.25 -0.27
N SER A 385 3.70 9.78 -1.24
CA SER A 385 2.37 10.38 -1.04
C SER A 385 1.25 9.38 -1.36
N VAL A 386 1.44 8.12 -0.94
CA VAL A 386 0.45 7.05 -1.12
C VAL A 386 0.13 6.33 0.19
N GLY A 387 -1.07 5.76 0.28
CA GLY A 387 -1.52 5.03 1.47
C GLY A 387 -2.63 4.03 1.18
N GLY A 388 -2.78 3.05 2.07
CA GLY A 388 -3.82 2.03 1.98
C GLY A 388 -5.15 2.50 2.57
N ASN A 389 -6.26 1.91 2.10
CA ASN A 389 -7.59 2.19 2.62
C ASN A 389 -7.89 1.47 3.95
N PHE A 390 -7.16 0.39 4.24
CA PHE A 390 -7.31 -0.43 5.43
C PHE A 390 -5.97 -0.60 6.12
N PRO A 391 -5.95 -0.65 7.47
CA PRO A 391 -4.73 -0.94 8.19
C PRO A 391 -4.40 -2.44 8.12
N PHE A 392 -3.19 -2.74 7.65
CA PHE A 392 -2.62 -4.08 7.69
C PHE A 392 -1.50 -4.16 8.71
N ASP A 393 -1.15 -5.39 9.11
CA ASP A 393 0.04 -5.64 9.92
C ASP A 393 1.31 -5.15 9.20
N TYR A 394 2.37 -4.78 9.93
CA TYR A 394 3.59 -4.22 9.32
C TYR A 394 4.24 -5.13 8.28
N PHE A 395 4.12 -6.46 8.42
CA PHE A 395 4.69 -7.42 7.46
C PHE A 395 3.69 -7.88 6.38
N GLU A 396 2.51 -7.27 6.36
CA GLU A 396 1.50 -7.41 5.30
C GLU A 396 1.28 -6.10 4.53
N ASP A 397 2.00 -5.04 4.88
CA ASP A 397 1.95 -3.74 4.19
C ASP A 397 3.26 -3.48 3.44
N SER A 398 3.17 -3.40 2.11
CA SER A 398 4.32 -3.12 1.22
C SER A 398 5.08 -1.83 1.55
N ILE A 399 4.38 -0.77 1.97
CA ILE A 399 5.01 0.51 2.32
C ILE A 399 5.79 0.36 3.63
N ALA A 400 5.23 -0.33 4.63
CA ALA A 400 5.91 -0.61 5.89
C ALA A 400 7.17 -1.47 5.67
N ILE A 401 7.09 -2.52 4.85
CA ILE A 401 8.24 -3.37 4.50
C ILE A 401 9.31 -2.55 3.77
N GLY A 402 8.95 -1.85 2.70
CA GLY A 402 9.89 -1.03 1.92
C GLY A 402 10.56 0.06 2.77
N ALA A 403 9.79 0.73 3.62
CA ALA A 403 10.31 1.75 4.53
C ALA A 403 11.21 1.17 5.63
N PHE A 404 10.99 -0.07 6.07
CA PHE A 404 11.87 -0.74 7.04
C PHE A 404 13.26 -0.96 6.44
N HIS A 405 13.33 -1.49 5.21
CA HIS A 405 14.59 -1.68 4.49
C HIS A 405 15.27 -0.36 4.13
N SER A 406 14.49 0.67 3.80
CA SER A 406 14.98 2.03 3.61
C SER A 406 15.66 2.55 4.88
N MET A 407 14.97 2.45 6.03
CA MET A 407 15.50 2.88 7.34
C MET A 407 16.77 2.11 7.73
N LYS A 408 16.80 0.79 7.50
CA LYS A 408 17.99 -0.04 7.70
C LYS A 408 19.21 0.46 6.94
N ASN A 409 19.00 1.04 5.76
CA ASN A 409 20.04 1.64 4.93
C ASN A 409 20.25 3.15 5.17
N GLY A 410 19.70 3.69 6.26
CA GLY A 410 19.86 5.10 6.64
C GLY A 410 19.01 6.10 5.86
N ILE A 411 18.02 5.61 5.11
CA ILE A 411 17.15 6.41 4.23
C ILE A 411 15.78 6.57 4.91
N LEU A 412 15.42 7.81 5.26
CA LEU A 412 14.12 8.12 5.86
C LEU A 412 13.02 8.08 4.78
N THR A 413 11.87 7.49 5.12
CA THR A 413 10.66 7.56 4.29
C THR A 413 9.64 8.52 4.92
N SER A 414 9.28 9.57 4.17
CA SER A 414 8.22 10.53 4.53
C SER A 414 6.93 10.12 3.84
N ASN A 415 5.97 9.68 4.65
CA ASN A 415 4.65 9.23 4.21
C ASN A 415 3.57 10.20 4.67
N SER A 416 2.55 10.40 3.86
CA SER A 416 1.34 11.11 4.26
C SER A 416 0.43 10.25 5.14
N ALA A 417 -0.31 10.86 6.06
CA ALA A 417 -1.18 10.17 7.01
C ALA A 417 -2.42 9.54 6.37
N GLY A 418 -2.87 10.07 5.23
CA GLY A 418 -4.12 9.70 4.55
C GLY A 418 -5.15 10.82 4.58
N ASN A 419 -6.18 10.67 3.73
CA ASN A 419 -7.27 11.64 3.55
C ASN A 419 -8.65 11.08 3.97
N SER A 420 -8.67 10.11 4.90
CA SER A 420 -9.89 9.43 5.36
C SER A 420 -10.38 9.94 6.73
N GLY A 421 -9.90 11.10 7.17
CA GLY A 421 -10.33 11.77 8.39
C GLY A 421 -11.76 12.33 8.30
N PRO A 422 -12.29 12.89 9.40
CA PRO A 422 -11.63 13.09 10.70
C PRO A 422 -11.85 11.94 11.70
N GLY A 423 -12.37 10.78 11.25
CA GLY A 423 -12.64 9.65 12.15
C GLY A 423 -11.36 9.14 12.85
N PRO A 424 -11.42 8.74 14.13
CA PRO A 424 -10.26 8.19 14.85
C PRO A 424 -9.77 6.88 14.21
N GLY A 425 -8.46 6.67 14.17
CA GLY A 425 -7.84 5.47 13.61
C GLY A 425 -7.87 5.39 12.08
N SER A 426 -8.13 6.50 11.39
CA SER A 426 -8.16 6.60 9.92
C SER A 426 -6.78 6.73 9.27
N VAL A 427 -5.69 6.74 10.06
CA VAL A 427 -4.31 6.82 9.56
C VAL A 427 -3.94 5.59 8.72
N ALA A 428 -3.44 5.82 7.51
CA ALA A 428 -3.07 4.78 6.56
C ALA A 428 -1.61 4.32 6.72
N ASN A 429 -0.70 5.27 6.98
CA ASN A 429 0.72 4.99 7.15
C ASN A 429 1.11 5.13 8.62
N PHE A 430 1.40 4.03 9.32
CA PHE A 430 1.59 4.05 10.78
C PHE A 430 2.81 3.25 11.27
N SER A 431 3.73 2.85 10.39
CA SER A 431 4.96 2.16 10.80
C SER A 431 5.90 3.07 11.62
N PRO A 432 6.48 2.60 12.75
CA PRO A 432 7.33 3.43 13.63
C PRO A 432 8.58 4.01 12.96
N TRP A 433 9.13 3.30 11.97
CA TRP A 433 10.33 3.69 11.21
C TRP A 433 10.05 4.67 10.05
N SER A 434 8.79 5.04 9.81
CA SER A 434 8.42 6.05 8.83
C SER A 434 7.95 7.34 9.49
N LEU A 435 8.16 8.46 8.80
CA LEU A 435 7.64 9.76 9.17
C LEU A 435 6.22 9.92 8.59
N THR A 436 5.19 9.91 9.44
CA THR A 436 3.78 10.04 9.01
C THR A 436 3.28 11.47 9.14
N VAL A 437 2.98 12.14 8.04
CA VAL A 437 2.67 13.58 7.96
C VAL A 437 1.17 13.85 7.82
N ALA A 438 0.60 14.63 8.75
CA ALA A 438 -0.78 15.15 8.68
C ALA A 438 -0.86 16.46 7.87
N ALA A 439 -2.07 16.84 7.43
CA ALA A 439 -2.31 18.07 6.67
C ALA A 439 -3.01 19.15 7.52
N SER A 440 -2.51 20.39 7.43
CA SER A 440 -3.09 21.56 8.09
C SER A 440 -3.38 22.69 7.09
N THR A 441 -4.30 23.58 7.47
CA THR A 441 -4.62 24.78 6.72
C THR A 441 -3.50 25.81 6.81
N ILE A 442 -3.44 26.66 5.78
CA ILE A 442 -2.60 27.87 5.76
C ILE A 442 -3.49 29.11 5.92
N ASP A 443 -2.88 30.26 6.17
CA ASP A 443 -3.58 31.53 6.33
C ASP A 443 -4.25 32.06 5.04
N ARG A 444 -3.95 31.48 3.88
CA ARG A 444 -4.61 31.79 2.61
C ARG A 444 -5.78 30.82 2.34
N LYS A 445 -6.97 31.39 2.14
CA LYS A 445 -8.18 30.68 1.75
C LYS A 445 -8.72 31.21 0.41
N PHE A 446 -9.06 30.31 -0.51
CA PHE A 446 -9.76 30.68 -1.75
C PHE A 446 -11.26 30.77 -1.51
N VAL A 447 -11.86 31.89 -1.91
CA VAL A 447 -13.29 32.15 -1.75
C VAL A 447 -13.89 32.52 -3.11
N ALA A 448 -14.83 31.71 -3.59
CA ALA A 448 -15.66 32.02 -4.75
C ALA A 448 -16.97 32.63 -4.25
N LYS A 449 -17.25 33.88 -4.62
CA LYS A 449 -18.44 34.59 -4.13
C LYS A 449 -19.61 34.40 -5.09
N VAL A 450 -20.79 34.15 -4.53
CA VAL A 450 -22.04 34.13 -5.27
C VAL A 450 -22.79 35.42 -4.99
N GLN A 451 -23.08 36.19 -6.03
CA GLN A 451 -23.90 37.39 -5.93
C GLN A 451 -25.26 37.14 -6.61
N LEU A 452 -26.34 37.30 -5.86
CA LEU A 452 -27.71 37.17 -6.36
C LEU A 452 -28.22 38.47 -6.98
N GLY A 453 -29.30 38.41 -7.76
CA GLY A 453 -29.94 39.57 -8.37
C GLY A 453 -30.52 40.56 -7.36
N ASN A 454 -30.82 40.11 -6.15
CA ASN A 454 -31.20 40.97 -5.02
C ASN A 454 -30.00 41.64 -4.32
N LYS A 455 -28.79 41.52 -4.87
CA LYS A 455 -27.51 42.05 -4.36
C LYS A 455 -26.99 41.38 -3.08
N LYS A 456 -27.64 40.34 -2.55
CA LYS A 456 -27.04 39.53 -1.49
C LYS A 456 -25.82 38.78 -2.02
N VAL A 457 -24.78 38.67 -1.20
CA VAL A 457 -23.52 38.02 -1.53
C VAL A 457 -23.24 36.92 -0.50
N TYR A 458 -22.87 35.75 -1.00
CA TYR A 458 -22.52 34.59 -0.19
C TYR A 458 -21.09 34.16 -0.50
N ASP A 459 -20.32 33.87 0.53
CA ASP A 459 -18.95 33.38 0.41
C ASP A 459 -18.98 31.84 0.32
N GLY A 460 -18.42 31.28 -0.75
CA GLY A 460 -18.28 29.84 -0.95
C GLY A 460 -16.85 29.37 -1.13
N ALA A 461 -16.63 28.09 -0.90
CA ALA A 461 -15.32 27.44 -0.97
C ALA A 461 -15.09 26.81 -2.35
N ALA A 462 -14.40 27.52 -3.24
CA ALA A 462 -14.00 26.97 -4.54
C ALA A 462 -12.80 27.75 -5.11
N VAL A 463 -12.04 27.08 -5.98
CA VAL A 463 -11.02 27.68 -6.85
C VAL A 463 -11.67 27.95 -8.21
N ASN A 464 -12.42 29.04 -8.30
CA ASN A 464 -13.11 29.49 -9.50
C ASN A 464 -12.22 30.46 -10.30
N THR A 465 -11.70 30.01 -11.44
CA THR A 465 -10.89 30.84 -12.34
C THR A 465 -11.73 31.52 -13.43
N PHE A 466 -13.00 31.13 -13.58
CA PHE A 466 -13.88 31.62 -14.62
C PHE A 466 -14.36 33.05 -14.37
N VAL A 467 -14.51 33.82 -15.46
CA VAL A 467 -15.10 35.15 -15.46
C VAL A 467 -16.35 35.13 -16.33
N LEU A 468 -17.52 35.19 -15.71
CA LEU A 468 -18.81 35.20 -16.39
C LEU A 468 -19.07 36.58 -17.01
N LYS A 469 -18.95 36.69 -18.34
CA LYS A 469 -18.89 37.97 -19.07
C LYS A 469 -20.20 38.76 -19.11
N ASN A 470 -21.36 38.09 -19.04
CA ASN A 470 -22.67 38.75 -19.18
C ASN A 470 -23.26 39.24 -17.85
N GLY A 471 -22.44 39.30 -16.79
CA GLY A 471 -22.87 39.73 -15.47
C GLY A 471 -23.73 38.66 -14.80
N MET A 472 -25.05 38.75 -14.98
CA MET A 472 -26.04 37.93 -14.26
C MET A 472 -26.67 36.88 -15.19
N TYR A 473 -26.77 35.65 -14.72
CA TYR A 473 -27.34 34.52 -15.43
C TYR A 473 -28.59 34.01 -14.70
N GLY A 474 -29.49 33.35 -15.43
CA GLY A 474 -30.67 32.73 -14.81
C GLY A 474 -30.24 31.71 -13.76
N LEU A 475 -30.92 31.69 -12.62
CA LEU A 475 -30.66 30.77 -11.53
C LEU A 475 -31.84 29.80 -11.39
N VAL A 476 -31.56 28.50 -11.36
CA VAL A 476 -32.56 27.43 -11.18
C VAL A 476 -32.13 26.47 -10.08
N TYR A 477 -33.09 25.84 -9.42
CA TYR A 477 -32.83 24.76 -8.46
C TYR A 477 -32.93 23.41 -9.17
N GLY A 478 -31.95 22.52 -8.95
CA GLY A 478 -31.86 21.23 -9.64
C GLY A 478 -33.12 20.38 -9.50
N GLY A 479 -33.75 20.40 -8.33
CA GLY A 479 -34.99 19.65 -8.07
C GLY A 479 -36.21 20.13 -8.84
N ASP A 480 -36.17 21.34 -9.43
CA ASP A 480 -37.27 21.90 -10.24
C ASP A 480 -37.08 21.68 -11.75
N VAL A 481 -35.94 21.11 -12.15
CA VAL A 481 -35.59 20.87 -13.57
C VAL A 481 -35.23 19.40 -13.85
N PRO A 482 -36.02 18.41 -13.38
CA PRO A 482 -35.71 17.01 -13.59
C PRO A 482 -35.82 16.61 -15.06
N ASN A 483 -34.90 15.76 -15.50
CA ASN A 483 -34.98 15.06 -16.79
C ASN A 483 -36.04 13.95 -16.73
N THR A 484 -37.30 14.36 -16.78
CA THR A 484 -38.45 13.43 -16.75
C THR A 484 -38.46 12.46 -17.93
N ALA A 485 -37.85 12.83 -19.07
CA ALA A 485 -37.72 11.95 -20.24
C ALA A 485 -36.80 10.75 -19.98
N ALA A 486 -35.81 10.90 -19.10
CA ALA A 486 -34.93 9.82 -18.64
C ALA A 486 -35.42 9.13 -17.35
N GLY A 487 -36.61 9.48 -16.86
CA GLY A 487 -37.23 8.85 -15.69
C GLY A 487 -36.84 9.45 -14.34
N PHE A 488 -36.06 10.54 -14.32
CA PHE A 488 -35.70 11.22 -13.08
C PHE A 488 -36.82 12.12 -12.57
N ASP A 489 -36.86 12.30 -11.25
CA ASP A 489 -37.74 13.26 -10.59
C ASP A 489 -36.96 14.32 -9.78
N GLY A 490 -37.70 15.21 -9.11
CA GLY A 490 -37.14 16.29 -8.30
C GLY A 490 -36.31 15.81 -7.10
N SER A 491 -36.53 14.58 -6.62
CA SER A 491 -35.82 14.01 -5.48
C SER A 491 -34.41 13.55 -5.84
N GLU A 492 -34.18 13.23 -7.12
CA GLU A 492 -32.88 12.81 -7.67
C GLU A 492 -32.14 13.99 -8.32
N SER A 493 -32.83 14.76 -9.17
CA SER A 493 -32.26 15.90 -9.91
C SER A 493 -31.75 17.03 -9.02
N ARG A 494 -32.24 17.15 -7.78
CA ARG A 494 -31.68 18.08 -6.78
C ARG A 494 -30.19 17.88 -6.51
N TYR A 495 -29.67 16.67 -6.70
CA TYR A 495 -28.26 16.36 -6.52
C TYR A 495 -27.42 16.61 -7.79
N CYS A 496 -28.05 16.96 -8.91
CA CYS A 496 -27.38 17.24 -10.18
C CYS A 496 -26.48 16.10 -10.67
N ILE A 497 -26.89 14.85 -10.42
CA ILE A 497 -26.19 13.64 -10.86
C ILE A 497 -26.32 13.43 -12.37
N ALA A 498 -25.45 12.60 -12.94
CA ALA A 498 -25.42 12.24 -14.36
C ALA A 498 -26.82 12.07 -14.97
N ASP A 499 -27.06 12.78 -16.08
CA ASP A 499 -28.30 12.80 -16.87
C ASP A 499 -29.60 13.21 -16.14
N SER A 500 -29.54 13.62 -14.87
CA SER A 500 -30.74 13.93 -14.07
C SER A 500 -31.37 15.29 -14.36
N LEU A 501 -30.65 16.21 -15.01
CA LEU A 501 -31.12 17.58 -15.29
C LEU A 501 -31.65 17.70 -16.73
N ASP A 502 -32.79 18.37 -16.92
CA ASP A 502 -33.33 18.68 -18.25
C ASP A 502 -32.45 19.72 -18.96
N LYS A 503 -31.76 19.27 -20.02
CA LYS A 503 -30.81 20.08 -20.79
C LYS A 503 -31.42 21.36 -21.35
N ALA A 504 -32.70 21.36 -21.72
CA ALA A 504 -33.37 22.55 -22.24
C ALA A 504 -33.65 23.58 -21.14
N LEU A 505 -33.93 23.13 -19.92
CA LEU A 505 -34.24 23.98 -18.79
C LEU A 505 -33.00 24.59 -18.11
N VAL A 506 -31.84 23.91 -18.18
CA VAL A 506 -30.59 24.37 -17.55
C VAL A 506 -29.63 25.10 -18.49
N LYS A 507 -29.85 25.04 -19.81
CA LYS A 507 -28.99 25.68 -20.81
C LYS A 507 -28.74 27.17 -20.50
N ASP A 508 -27.47 27.56 -20.46
CA ASP A 508 -27.00 28.93 -20.21
C ASP A 508 -27.43 29.50 -18.82
N LYS A 509 -27.74 28.64 -17.85
CA LYS A 509 -28.12 29.01 -16.48
C LYS A 509 -27.11 28.53 -15.44
N ILE A 510 -27.22 29.08 -14.23
CA ILE A 510 -26.57 28.59 -13.03
C ILE A 510 -27.54 27.67 -12.30
N VAL A 511 -27.08 26.48 -11.88
CA VAL A 511 -27.90 25.48 -11.19
C VAL A 511 -27.51 25.41 -9.72
N LEU A 512 -28.48 25.38 -8.81
CA LEU A 512 -28.30 25.09 -7.38
C LEU A 512 -28.48 23.59 -7.13
N CYS A 513 -27.47 22.94 -6.56
CA CYS A 513 -27.40 21.49 -6.32
C CYS A 513 -27.19 21.18 -4.83
N ASP A 514 -27.89 20.19 -4.30
CA ASP A 514 -27.92 19.81 -2.88
C ASP A 514 -26.81 18.86 -2.44
N GLN A 515 -25.71 18.84 -3.18
CA GLN A 515 -24.52 18.07 -2.88
C GLN A 515 -23.30 18.68 -3.56
N LEU A 516 -22.12 18.51 -2.94
CA LEU A 516 -20.85 18.65 -3.64
C LEU A 516 -20.67 17.56 -4.72
N SER A 517 -20.52 17.96 -5.98
CA SER A 517 -20.25 17.05 -7.13
C SER A 517 -18.98 17.47 -7.88
N SER A 518 -18.56 16.72 -8.91
CA SER A 518 -17.41 17.10 -9.76
C SER A 518 -17.70 18.32 -10.64
N GLY A 519 -18.97 18.69 -10.80
CA GLY A 519 -19.44 19.73 -11.72
C GLY A 519 -19.50 19.31 -13.20
N GLU A 520 -18.95 18.15 -13.56
CA GLU A 520 -18.94 17.63 -14.93
C GLU A 520 -20.36 17.37 -15.43
N ASP A 521 -21.18 16.65 -14.66
CA ASP A 521 -22.58 16.35 -15.03
C ASP A 521 -23.42 17.62 -15.26
N THR A 522 -23.15 18.66 -14.47
CA THR A 522 -23.84 19.96 -14.60
C THR A 522 -23.40 20.69 -15.86
N LEU A 523 -22.10 20.63 -16.19
CA LEU A 523 -21.55 21.18 -17.43
C LEU A 523 -22.10 20.44 -18.66
N ASP A 524 -22.14 19.10 -18.62
CA ASP A 524 -22.64 18.24 -19.71
C ASP A 524 -24.14 18.41 -19.96
N SER A 525 -24.87 18.85 -18.93
CA SER A 525 -26.28 19.24 -19.05
C SER A 525 -26.47 20.59 -19.76
N GLY A 526 -25.40 21.36 -19.98
CA GLY A 526 -25.41 22.65 -20.68
C GLY A 526 -25.49 23.87 -19.76
N ALA A 527 -25.31 23.70 -18.45
CA ALA A 527 -25.25 24.82 -17.52
C ALA A 527 -23.95 25.62 -17.68
N ILE A 528 -24.00 26.91 -17.37
CA ILE A 528 -22.82 27.80 -17.42
C ILE A 528 -22.12 27.93 -16.06
N GLY A 529 -22.79 27.49 -14.99
CA GLY A 529 -22.22 27.45 -13.64
C GLY A 529 -23.06 26.63 -12.68
N THR A 530 -22.49 26.34 -11.52
CA THR A 530 -23.13 25.54 -10.47
C THR A 530 -22.88 26.13 -9.08
N ILE A 531 -23.91 26.12 -8.24
CA ILE A 531 -23.83 26.42 -6.82
C ILE A 531 -24.14 25.12 -6.10
N MET A 532 -23.19 24.63 -5.31
CA MET A 532 -23.36 23.40 -4.54
C MET A 532 -23.61 23.75 -3.09
N GLN A 533 -24.49 23.02 -2.40
CA GLN A 533 -24.79 23.23 -0.99
C GLN A 533 -24.89 21.89 -0.25
N ASP A 534 -24.25 21.82 0.91
CA ASP A 534 -24.51 20.82 1.95
C ASP A 534 -23.80 21.29 3.24
N ASP A 535 -23.80 20.47 4.30
CA ASP A 535 -23.09 20.75 5.56
C ASP A 535 -21.76 19.98 5.71
N GLY A 536 -21.17 19.57 4.58
CA GLY A 536 -19.81 19.05 4.52
C GLY A 536 -18.75 20.10 4.88
N PHE A 537 -17.50 19.64 5.02
CA PHE A 537 -16.39 20.47 5.42
C PHE A 537 -15.98 21.48 4.34
N LYS A 538 -15.68 22.71 4.75
CA LYS A 538 -15.39 23.88 3.86
C LYS A 538 -14.06 24.55 4.22
N ASP A 539 -13.16 23.76 4.78
CA ASP A 539 -11.80 24.11 5.16
C ASP A 539 -10.76 23.86 4.04
N PHE A 540 -11.21 23.35 2.89
CA PHE A 540 -10.47 23.25 1.64
C PHE A 540 -11.36 23.63 0.45
N ALA A 541 -10.77 23.78 -0.74
CA ALA A 541 -11.48 24.21 -1.94
C ALA A 541 -11.02 23.41 -3.16
N PHE A 542 -11.97 23.06 -4.03
CA PHE A 542 -11.73 22.36 -5.30
C PHE A 542 -11.79 23.32 -6.49
N ALA A 543 -11.11 22.94 -7.56
CA ALA A 543 -11.35 23.50 -8.89
C ALA A 543 -12.42 22.65 -9.59
N PHE A 544 -13.20 23.29 -10.46
CA PHE A 544 -14.31 22.67 -11.20
C PHE A 544 -14.19 23.00 -12.69
N PRO A 545 -14.79 22.20 -13.59
CA PRO A 545 -14.70 22.42 -15.04
C PRO A 545 -15.58 23.59 -15.54
N LEU A 546 -16.40 24.17 -14.68
CA LEU A 546 -17.26 25.33 -14.94
C LEU A 546 -17.25 26.31 -13.76
N ALA A 547 -17.87 27.48 -13.92
CA ALA A 547 -17.96 28.46 -12.84
C ALA A 547 -18.72 27.87 -11.64
N ALA A 548 -18.07 27.74 -10.50
CA ALA A 548 -18.62 27.00 -9.38
C ALA A 548 -18.37 27.66 -8.02
N SER A 549 -19.27 27.42 -7.08
CA SER A 549 -19.13 27.81 -5.67
C SER A 549 -19.84 26.83 -4.75
N TYR A 550 -19.19 26.47 -3.64
CA TYR A 550 -19.73 25.53 -2.66
C TYR A 550 -20.06 26.24 -1.34
N LEU A 551 -21.32 26.16 -0.91
CA LEU A 551 -21.93 26.91 0.18
C LEU A 551 -22.44 25.99 1.29
N SER A 552 -22.74 26.55 2.47
CA SER A 552 -23.44 25.83 3.53
C SER A 552 -24.91 25.62 3.21
N SER A 553 -25.54 24.61 3.80
CA SER A 553 -26.99 24.40 3.67
C SER A 553 -27.78 25.63 4.13
N LEU A 554 -27.29 26.40 5.11
CA LEU A 554 -27.93 27.64 5.55
C LEU A 554 -27.97 28.68 4.42
N ASN A 555 -26.81 29.05 3.86
CA ASN A 555 -26.72 30.00 2.75
C ASN A 555 -27.50 29.49 1.54
N GLY A 556 -27.39 28.19 1.32
CA GLY A 556 -28.10 27.47 0.30
C GLY A 556 -29.62 27.56 0.39
N SER A 557 -30.18 27.37 1.59
CA SER A 557 -31.61 27.51 1.86
C SER A 557 -32.11 28.93 1.61
N GLU A 558 -31.29 29.96 1.86
CA GLU A 558 -31.62 31.33 1.50
C GLU A 558 -31.66 31.54 -0.02
N ILE A 559 -30.76 30.91 -0.76
CA ILE A 559 -30.73 30.95 -2.23
C ILE A 559 -31.93 30.20 -2.81
N SER A 560 -32.24 29.00 -2.30
CA SER A 560 -33.44 28.25 -2.67
C SER A 560 -34.72 29.05 -2.40
N HIS A 561 -34.81 29.71 -1.24
CA HIS A 561 -35.91 30.62 -0.95
C HIS A 561 -35.98 31.79 -1.94
N TYR A 562 -34.84 32.40 -2.28
CA TYR A 562 -34.77 33.46 -3.29
C TYR A 562 -35.27 32.99 -4.66
N ILE A 563 -34.92 31.77 -5.09
CA ILE A 563 -35.42 31.17 -6.34
C ILE A 563 -36.95 31.06 -6.30
N ASN A 564 -37.52 30.55 -5.19
CA ASN A 564 -38.96 30.33 -5.06
C ASN A 564 -39.80 31.62 -5.05
N VAL A 565 -39.28 32.72 -4.46
CA VAL A 565 -40.03 33.98 -4.35
C VAL A 565 -39.79 34.95 -5.52
N THR A 566 -38.86 34.65 -6.42
CA THR A 566 -38.45 35.56 -7.52
C THR A 566 -38.76 34.95 -8.88
N SER A 567 -39.66 35.58 -9.65
CA SER A 567 -40.10 35.08 -10.96
C SER A 567 -39.00 34.95 -12.02
N LYS A 568 -37.91 35.73 -11.89
CA LYS A 568 -36.70 35.64 -12.72
C LYS A 568 -35.47 35.72 -11.82
N ALA A 569 -35.25 34.68 -11.03
CA ALA A 569 -34.07 34.57 -10.18
C ALA A 569 -32.80 34.61 -11.04
N THR A 570 -31.82 35.40 -10.61
CA THR A 570 -30.53 35.51 -11.29
C THR A 570 -29.38 35.49 -10.28
N ALA A 571 -28.23 35.00 -10.72
CA ALA A 571 -27.00 35.01 -9.94
C ALA A 571 -25.78 35.20 -10.84
N THR A 572 -24.64 35.48 -10.21
CA THR A 572 -23.31 35.41 -10.82
C THR A 572 -22.33 34.79 -9.82
N ILE A 573 -21.38 34.03 -10.35
CA ILE A 573 -20.29 33.44 -9.57
C ILE A 573 -19.03 34.22 -9.93
N LEU A 574 -18.46 34.89 -8.93
CA LEU A 574 -17.29 35.73 -9.10
C LEU A 574 -16.03 34.86 -9.13
N LYS A 575 -15.02 35.30 -9.89
CA LYS A 575 -13.67 34.75 -9.82
C LYS A 575 -13.20 34.74 -8.36
N SER A 576 -12.54 33.66 -7.95
CA SER A 576 -12.10 33.52 -6.57
C SER A 576 -11.17 34.65 -6.14
N ILE A 577 -11.26 34.99 -4.87
CA ILE A 577 -10.33 35.89 -4.19
C ILE A 577 -9.52 35.12 -3.17
N GLU A 578 -8.36 35.68 -2.81
CA GLU A 578 -7.52 35.18 -1.73
C GLU A 578 -7.90 35.91 -0.44
N ALA A 579 -8.64 35.23 0.43
CA ALA A 579 -8.99 35.71 1.76
C ALA A 579 -7.97 35.22 2.80
N LYS A 580 -7.82 35.99 3.88
CA LYS A 580 -6.98 35.59 5.02
C LYS A 580 -7.81 34.85 6.07
N ASP A 581 -7.44 33.61 6.37
CA ASP A 581 -8.01 32.82 7.47
C ASP A 581 -7.23 33.11 8.76
N ALA A 582 -7.87 33.79 9.71
CA ALA A 582 -7.27 34.13 11.00
C ALA A 582 -7.19 32.93 11.97
N LEU A 583 -7.87 31.82 11.68
CA LEU A 583 -7.86 30.62 12.51
C LEU A 583 -6.73 29.64 12.14
N ALA A 584 -6.09 29.82 10.99
CA ALA A 584 -4.99 28.98 10.56
C ALA A 584 -3.75 29.13 11.46
N PRO A 585 -2.95 28.06 11.68
CA PRO A 585 -3.18 26.69 11.20
C PRO A 585 -4.11 25.88 12.10
N TYR A 586 -5.01 25.13 11.47
CA TYR A 586 -5.73 24.01 12.09
C TYR A 586 -5.68 22.80 11.16
N VAL A 587 -5.87 21.61 11.70
CA VAL A 587 -5.77 20.38 10.94
C VAL A 587 -7.01 20.25 10.05
N VAL A 588 -6.78 20.03 8.75
CA VAL A 588 -7.88 19.95 7.78
C VAL A 588 -8.70 18.69 8.04
N SER A 589 -10.00 18.78 7.80
CA SER A 589 -11.02 17.77 8.11
C SER A 589 -10.71 16.40 7.53
N PHE A 590 -10.32 16.34 6.25
CA PHE A 590 -9.99 15.07 5.58
C PHE A 590 -8.71 14.43 6.10
N SER A 591 -7.80 15.17 6.76
CA SER A 591 -6.54 14.60 7.23
C SER A 591 -6.85 13.44 8.18
N SER A 592 -6.29 12.27 7.90
CA SER A 592 -6.47 11.10 8.74
C SER A 592 -5.98 11.33 10.18
N ARG A 593 -6.52 10.55 11.12
CA ARG A 593 -6.27 10.64 12.56
C ARG A 593 -5.70 9.35 13.11
N GLY A 594 -4.86 9.48 14.14
CA GLY A 594 -4.55 8.37 15.03
C GLY A 594 -5.77 7.94 15.88
N PRO A 595 -5.61 6.97 16.80
CA PRO A 595 -4.36 6.31 17.18
C PRO A 595 -3.85 5.33 16.10
N ASN A 596 -2.61 4.87 16.27
CA ASN A 596 -2.06 3.80 15.45
C ASN A 596 -2.93 2.52 15.61
N PRO A 597 -3.46 1.96 14.52
CA PRO A 597 -4.38 0.81 14.57
C PRO A 597 -3.69 -0.49 15.00
N ILE A 598 -2.39 -0.67 14.71
CA ILE A 598 -1.62 -1.87 15.04
C ILE A 598 -0.91 -1.73 16.39
N THR A 599 -0.23 -0.59 16.59
CA THR A 599 0.53 -0.32 17.82
C THR A 599 0.05 0.94 18.51
N ARG A 600 -1.05 0.83 19.25
CA ARG A 600 -1.73 1.93 19.96
C ARG A 600 -0.85 2.75 20.90
N ASP A 601 0.25 2.17 21.39
CA ASP A 601 1.19 2.81 22.32
C ASP A 601 2.30 3.62 21.63
N ILE A 602 2.29 3.67 20.31
CA ILE A 602 3.08 4.60 19.52
C ILE A 602 2.13 5.65 18.95
N LEU A 603 2.28 6.91 19.38
CA LEU A 603 1.50 8.02 18.86
C LEU A 603 1.76 8.16 17.35
N LYS A 604 0.69 8.07 16.56
CA LYS A 604 0.73 8.33 15.13
C LYS A 604 -0.12 9.54 14.76
N SER A 605 0.59 10.65 14.70
CA SER A 605 0.61 11.66 13.64
C SER A 605 1.89 12.44 13.96
N VAL A 606 2.76 12.69 12.98
CA VAL A 606 4.09 13.27 13.23
C VAL A 606 4.32 14.41 12.27
N CYS A 607 4.84 15.51 12.80
CA CYS A 607 5.12 16.70 12.02
C CYS A 607 6.35 16.50 11.10
N LEU A 608 6.31 17.17 9.95
CA LEU A 608 7.29 17.20 8.86
C LEU A 608 8.74 17.37 9.35
N TYR A 609 9.70 16.59 8.82
CA TYR A 609 11.15 16.84 8.94
C TYR A 609 11.98 15.98 7.95
N ASN A 610 13.24 16.37 7.71
CA ASN A 610 14.17 15.79 6.71
C ASN A 610 15.45 15.20 7.34
N GLY A 611 15.76 13.93 7.01
CA GLY A 611 17.13 13.44 6.78
C GLY A 611 17.86 12.72 7.93
N SER A 612 18.16 11.44 7.67
CA SER A 612 19.06 10.50 8.37
C SER A 612 18.65 10.08 9.79
N SER A 613 18.09 8.87 9.97
CA SER A 613 17.83 8.05 11.18
C SER A 613 17.70 8.70 12.58
N ILE A 614 17.37 9.99 12.64
CA ILE A 614 17.37 10.83 13.84
C ILE A 614 15.98 11.46 13.92
N PHE A 615 15.23 11.12 14.96
CA PHE A 615 13.93 11.74 15.20
C PHE A 615 14.13 13.13 15.82
N ILE A 616 13.95 14.16 14.99
CA ILE A 616 14.06 15.57 15.38
C ILE A 616 12.68 16.19 15.55
N PHE A 617 12.41 16.80 16.71
CA PHE A 617 11.10 17.40 17.03
C PHE A 617 11.26 18.84 17.46
N VAL A 618 11.06 19.76 16.51
CA VAL A 618 10.74 21.16 16.81
C VAL A 618 9.50 21.56 16.05
N ALA A 619 8.36 21.57 16.76
CA ALA A 619 7.07 21.91 16.21
C ALA A 619 6.32 22.87 17.15
N SER A 620 5.55 23.79 16.56
CA SER A 620 4.67 24.69 17.31
C SER A 620 3.35 24.00 17.61
N VAL A 621 2.90 24.03 18.86
CA VAL A 621 1.66 23.38 19.30
C VAL A 621 0.45 24.08 18.66
N LEU A 622 -0.47 23.30 18.08
CA LEU A 622 -1.73 23.82 17.54
C LEU A 622 -2.78 23.97 18.63
N SER A 623 -3.76 24.86 18.41
CA SER A 623 -4.84 25.06 19.38
C SER A 623 -5.72 23.81 19.50
N ALA A 624 -5.95 23.37 20.74
CA ALA A 624 -6.90 22.31 21.05
C ALA A 624 -8.37 22.73 20.84
N THR A 625 -8.66 24.04 20.73
CA THR A 625 -10.03 24.52 20.47
C THR A 625 -10.45 24.32 19.02
N THR A 626 -9.50 24.38 18.09
CA THR A 626 -9.72 24.15 16.65
C THR A 626 -9.42 22.71 16.25
N ASN A 627 -8.82 21.91 17.14
CA ASN A 627 -8.40 20.53 16.89
C ASN A 627 -8.76 19.64 18.09
N THR A 628 -10.00 19.16 18.14
CA THR A 628 -10.51 18.39 19.28
C THR A 628 -9.83 17.03 19.47
N ASP A 629 -9.23 16.48 18.40
CA ASP A 629 -8.49 15.21 18.44
C ASP A 629 -7.02 15.39 18.88
N MET A 630 -6.59 16.65 19.10
CA MET A 630 -5.29 17.04 19.65
C MET A 630 -4.10 16.33 18.94
N GLU A 631 -3.22 15.68 19.69
CA GLU A 631 -2.04 14.95 19.19
C GLU A 631 -2.37 13.81 18.22
N PHE A 632 -3.61 13.31 18.14
CA PHE A 632 -4.00 12.35 17.10
C PHE A 632 -4.28 13.02 15.75
N ALA A 633 -4.46 14.35 15.73
CA ALA A 633 -4.59 15.14 14.51
C ALA A 633 -3.25 15.72 14.05
N TYR A 634 -2.50 16.36 14.94
CA TYR A 634 -1.29 17.14 14.57
C TYR A 634 0.01 16.59 15.15
N GLY A 635 -0.05 15.58 16.00
CA GLY A 635 1.15 14.98 16.56
C GLY A 635 1.89 15.92 17.48
N ALA A 636 3.14 16.21 17.13
CA ALA A 636 3.94 17.19 17.85
C ALA A 636 3.53 18.65 17.57
N GLY A 637 2.83 18.94 16.47
CA GLY A 637 2.41 20.29 16.08
C GLY A 637 2.69 20.63 14.61
N GLN A 638 2.86 21.91 14.32
CA GLN A 638 3.26 22.46 13.00
C GLN A 638 4.79 22.59 12.89
N ILE A 639 5.37 22.26 11.73
CA ILE A 639 6.83 22.24 11.54
C ILE A 639 7.42 23.63 11.65
N ASP A 640 8.58 23.74 12.29
CA ASP A 640 9.47 24.90 12.24
C ASP A 640 10.80 24.47 11.58
N PRO A 641 10.95 24.62 10.25
CA PRO A 641 12.14 24.14 9.55
C PRO A 641 13.44 24.78 10.05
N ALA A 642 13.37 26.06 10.44
CA ALA A 642 14.54 26.81 10.90
C ALA A 642 15.07 26.26 12.22
N LYS A 643 14.19 25.92 13.17
CA LYS A 643 14.61 25.31 14.44
C LYS A 643 14.91 23.83 14.31
N ALA A 644 14.23 23.10 13.44
CA ALA A 644 14.46 21.67 13.27
C ALA A 644 15.86 21.36 12.73
N ALA A 645 16.49 22.27 11.98
CA ALA A 645 17.88 22.15 11.55
C ALA A 645 18.90 22.16 12.71
N ASN A 646 18.52 22.66 13.89
CA ASN A 646 19.36 22.64 15.09
C ASN A 646 18.49 22.48 16.35
N PRO A 647 18.09 21.24 16.69
CA PRO A 647 17.06 21.02 17.71
C PRO A 647 17.59 20.97 19.14
N GLY A 648 18.91 20.97 19.35
CA GLY A 648 19.51 20.78 20.67
C GLY A 648 19.66 19.31 21.05
N LEU A 649 18.55 18.59 21.22
CA LEU A 649 18.53 17.15 21.52
C LEU A 649 17.75 16.36 20.48
N VAL A 650 18.12 15.09 20.30
CA VAL A 650 17.45 14.16 19.40
C VAL A 650 17.24 12.79 20.06
N TYR A 651 16.16 12.11 19.65
CA TYR A 651 15.85 10.75 20.07
C TYR A 651 16.34 9.78 18.99
N ASP A 652 17.60 9.37 19.07
CA ASP A 652 18.17 8.45 18.07
C ASP A 652 17.62 7.04 18.23
N SER A 653 17.36 6.37 17.11
CA SER A 653 17.01 4.95 17.07
C SER A 653 17.81 4.25 15.98
N GLU A 654 18.31 3.06 16.28
CA GLU A 654 19.03 2.20 15.35
C GLU A 654 18.14 1.02 14.94
N GLU A 655 18.55 0.24 13.93
CA GLU A 655 17.81 -0.95 13.48
C GLU A 655 17.43 -1.88 14.65
N ILE A 656 18.37 -2.06 15.58
CA ILE A 656 18.18 -2.93 16.74
C ILE A 656 17.05 -2.47 17.67
N ASP A 657 16.73 -1.17 17.72
CA ASP A 657 15.64 -0.65 18.54
C ASP A 657 14.28 -1.01 17.92
N TYR A 658 14.17 -0.98 16.59
CA TYR A 658 12.98 -1.44 15.88
C TYR A 658 12.82 -2.97 15.94
N VAL A 659 13.92 -3.71 15.89
CA VAL A 659 13.90 -5.16 16.13
C VAL A 659 13.36 -5.48 17.53
N LYS A 660 13.86 -4.80 18.57
CA LYS A 660 13.37 -4.99 19.95
C LYS A 660 11.90 -4.65 20.07
N PHE A 661 11.47 -3.57 19.41
CA PHE A 661 10.08 -3.16 19.32
C PHE A 661 9.21 -4.26 18.68
N LEU A 662 9.62 -4.82 17.55
CA LEU A 662 8.89 -5.89 16.86
C LEU A 662 8.86 -7.18 17.70
N CYS A 663 9.97 -7.53 18.37
CA CYS A 663 9.96 -8.63 19.34
C CYS A 663 8.93 -8.40 20.47
N GLY A 664 8.89 -7.19 21.02
CA GLY A 664 7.92 -6.78 22.04
C GLY A 664 6.47 -6.81 21.58
N GLN A 665 6.23 -6.56 20.30
CA GLN A 665 4.91 -6.62 19.66
C GLN A 665 4.45 -8.08 19.42
N GLY A 666 5.35 -9.06 19.53
CA GLY A 666 5.05 -10.49 19.39
C GLY A 666 5.45 -11.12 18.06
N TYR A 667 6.24 -10.42 17.23
CA TYR A 667 6.76 -11.00 15.98
C TYR A 667 7.72 -12.16 16.25
N SER A 668 7.64 -13.20 15.44
CA SER A 668 8.50 -14.37 15.59
C SER A 668 9.93 -14.08 15.12
N THR A 669 10.93 -14.72 15.75
CA THR A 669 12.33 -14.70 15.28
C THR A 669 12.43 -15.05 13.80
N LYS A 670 11.66 -16.04 13.32
CA LYS A 670 11.68 -16.45 11.91
C LYS A 670 11.23 -15.32 10.98
N SER A 671 10.13 -14.64 11.32
CA SER A 671 9.63 -13.50 10.55
C SER A 671 10.65 -12.35 10.52
N LEU A 672 11.30 -12.07 11.66
CA LEU A 672 12.31 -11.02 11.76
C LEU A 672 13.59 -11.33 10.98
N GLN A 673 14.12 -12.55 11.05
CA GLN A 673 15.32 -12.94 10.29
C GLN A 673 15.14 -12.76 8.79
N LEU A 674 13.94 -13.06 8.31
CA LEU A 674 13.63 -12.93 6.90
C LEU A 674 13.44 -11.47 6.45
N VAL A 675 12.89 -10.59 7.31
CA VAL A 675 12.76 -9.14 7.02
C VAL A 675 14.07 -8.39 7.23
N THR A 676 14.82 -8.70 8.29
CA THR A 676 16.14 -8.10 8.52
C THR A 676 17.17 -8.65 7.53
N GLY A 677 16.99 -9.87 7.02
CA GLY A 677 17.97 -10.53 6.15
C GLY A 677 19.23 -10.97 6.90
N ASP A 678 19.20 -11.01 8.23
CA ASP A 678 20.32 -11.41 9.08
C ASP A 678 19.86 -12.39 10.19
N ASN A 679 20.79 -12.79 11.07
CA ASN A 679 20.54 -13.77 12.12
C ASN A 679 19.91 -13.17 13.39
N THR A 680 19.24 -12.03 13.30
CA THR A 680 18.55 -11.38 14.42
C THR A 680 17.57 -12.33 15.11
N THR A 681 17.52 -12.32 16.45
CA THR A 681 16.59 -13.17 17.22
C THR A 681 15.88 -12.40 18.31
N CYS A 682 14.62 -12.79 18.57
CA CYS A 682 13.92 -12.40 19.78
C CYS A 682 14.38 -13.31 20.92
N SER A 683 15.36 -12.84 21.67
CA SER A 683 15.77 -13.42 22.95
C SER A 683 15.11 -12.66 24.10
N ALA A 684 15.16 -13.21 25.32
CA ALA A 684 14.72 -12.47 26.52
C ALA A 684 15.47 -11.13 26.69
N ALA A 685 16.68 -10.99 26.15
CA ALA A 685 17.45 -9.75 26.16
C ALA A 685 16.97 -8.71 25.12
N ASN A 686 16.30 -9.15 24.06
CA ASN A 686 15.80 -8.30 22.97
C ASN A 686 14.27 -8.18 22.96
N ASN A 687 13.57 -8.84 23.88
CA ASN A 687 12.13 -8.72 24.05
C ASN A 687 11.80 -7.46 24.86
N GLY A 688 11.97 -6.30 24.22
CA GLY A 688 11.66 -5.00 24.82
C GLY A 688 10.16 -4.80 24.96
N THR A 689 9.74 -3.85 25.79
CA THR A 689 8.33 -3.42 25.73
C THR A 689 8.14 -2.52 24.50
N VAL A 690 6.97 -2.60 23.89
CA VAL A 690 6.59 -1.82 22.70
C VAL A 690 6.77 -0.32 22.93
N TRP A 691 6.45 0.17 24.14
CA TRP A 691 6.53 1.58 24.50
C TRP A 691 7.94 2.08 24.88
N ASP A 692 8.92 1.18 25.00
CA ASP A 692 10.33 1.53 25.24
C ASP A 692 11.12 1.80 23.95
N LEU A 693 10.50 1.69 22.76
CA LEU A 693 11.08 2.28 21.55
C LEU A 693 11.47 3.74 21.85
N ASN A 694 12.68 4.15 21.48
CA ASN A 694 13.21 5.48 21.79
C ASN A 694 12.55 6.57 20.93
N TYR A 695 11.24 6.73 21.13
CA TYR A 695 10.36 7.53 20.33
C TYR A 695 10.12 8.89 21.02
N PRO A 696 10.04 9.98 20.25
CA PRO A 696 9.94 11.38 20.74
C PRO A 696 8.53 11.76 21.23
N SER A 697 7.71 10.76 21.58
CA SER A 697 6.37 10.94 22.13
C SER A 697 6.02 9.77 23.06
N PHE A 698 5.02 9.98 23.90
CA PHE A 698 4.54 9.00 24.87
C PHE A 698 3.05 8.79 24.65
N ALA A 699 2.63 7.55 24.41
CA ALA A 699 1.22 7.20 24.30
C ALA A 699 0.86 6.08 25.28
N LEU A 700 -0.26 6.26 25.96
CA LEU A 700 -0.81 5.31 26.92
C LEU A 700 -2.23 4.95 26.50
N SER A 701 -2.43 3.69 26.13
CA SER A 701 -3.76 3.14 25.88
C SER A 701 -4.23 2.27 27.05
N ALA A 702 -5.52 2.32 27.40
CA ALA A 702 -6.15 1.37 28.33
C ALA A 702 -7.64 1.17 28.02
N LEU A 703 -8.20 0.02 28.39
CA LEU A 703 -9.58 -0.34 28.09
C LEU A 703 -10.62 0.34 29.01
N SER A 704 -10.32 0.53 30.31
CA SER A 704 -11.15 1.28 31.28
C SER A 704 -10.61 1.11 32.71
N SER A 705 -9.58 1.88 33.08
CA SER A 705 -9.07 1.97 34.46
C SER A 705 -7.96 3.01 34.58
N ASN A 706 -7.46 3.21 35.80
CA ASN A 706 -6.18 3.87 36.02
C ASN A 706 -5.06 3.03 35.40
N VAL A 707 -4.25 3.62 34.54
CA VAL A 707 -3.07 3.00 33.94
C VAL A 707 -1.83 3.76 34.38
N THR A 708 -0.79 3.03 34.74
CA THR A 708 0.54 3.61 34.98
C THR A 708 1.52 2.90 34.07
N ARG A 709 2.34 3.69 33.35
CA ARG A 709 3.40 3.16 32.49
C ARG A 709 4.71 3.88 32.73
N VAL A 710 5.79 3.14 32.54
CA VAL A 710 7.16 3.63 32.67
C VAL A 710 7.79 3.55 31.30
N PHE A 711 8.35 4.68 30.84
CA PHE A 711 8.98 4.82 29.54
C PHE A 711 10.47 5.13 29.73
N HIS A 712 11.33 4.36 29.06
CA HIS A 712 12.75 4.61 29.02
C HIS A 712 13.09 5.37 27.74
N ARG A 713 13.86 6.46 27.87
CA ARG A 713 14.30 7.27 26.73
C ARG A 713 15.76 7.63 26.84
N THR A 714 16.39 7.78 25.70
CA THR A 714 17.76 8.27 25.57
C THR A 714 17.78 9.42 24.57
N VAL A 715 18.44 10.50 24.93
CA VAL A 715 18.61 11.66 24.06
C VAL A 715 20.09 11.89 23.78
N THR A 716 20.40 12.25 22.54
CA THR A 716 21.74 12.62 22.09
C THR A 716 21.82 14.14 21.95
N ASN A 717 22.89 14.74 22.47
CA ASN A 717 23.13 16.18 22.32
C ASN A 717 23.73 16.52 20.95
N VAL A 718 23.02 17.34 20.18
CA VAL A 718 23.44 17.86 18.87
C VAL A 718 23.49 19.39 18.82
N GLY A 719 23.19 20.07 19.93
CA GLY A 719 23.20 21.53 20.06
C GLY A 719 24.51 22.08 20.59
N SER A 720 24.49 22.66 21.78
CA SER A 720 25.69 23.21 22.42
C SER A 720 26.53 22.09 23.04
N PRO A 721 27.86 22.01 22.82
CA PRO A 721 28.69 20.92 23.34
C PRO A 721 28.60 20.72 24.85
N VAL A 722 28.55 21.82 25.61
CA VAL A 722 28.34 21.81 27.06
C VAL A 722 27.01 22.47 27.34
N SER A 723 26.04 21.70 27.81
CA SER A 723 24.66 22.15 28.02
C SER A 723 24.00 21.38 29.16
N THR A 724 23.07 22.03 29.85
CA THR A 724 22.28 21.41 30.93
C THR A 724 20.80 21.69 30.69
N TYR A 725 20.04 20.64 30.44
CA TYR A 725 18.61 20.70 30.21
C TYR A 725 17.85 20.37 31.50
N LYS A 726 16.77 21.12 31.76
CA LYS A 726 15.81 20.85 32.83
C LYS A 726 14.50 20.36 32.24
N ALA A 727 13.90 19.34 32.86
CA ALA A 727 12.59 18.83 32.49
C ALA A 727 11.49 19.77 32.98
N ILE A 728 10.61 20.18 32.08
CA ILE A 728 9.39 20.94 32.35
C ILE A 728 8.21 20.08 31.91
N VAL A 729 7.33 19.76 32.84
CA VAL A 729 6.15 18.91 32.61
C VAL A 729 4.89 19.77 32.62
N ALA A 730 4.06 19.60 31.60
CA ALA A 730 2.70 20.13 31.56
C ALA A 730 1.71 18.96 31.51
N ALA A 731 0.99 18.74 32.61
CA ALA A 731 0.02 17.65 32.73
C ALA A 731 -1.33 18.19 33.23
N PRO A 732 -2.44 17.98 32.50
CA PRO A 732 -3.77 18.39 32.94
C PRO A 732 -4.34 17.45 34.00
N LYS A 733 -5.48 17.80 34.60
CA LYS A 733 -6.18 16.95 35.57
C LYS A 733 -6.47 15.57 34.96
N GLY A 734 -6.10 14.51 35.69
CA GLY A 734 -6.24 13.12 35.25
C GLY A 734 -4.97 12.52 34.63
N LEU A 735 -3.91 13.33 34.47
CA LEU A 735 -2.58 12.89 34.04
C LEU A 735 -1.53 13.29 35.09
N GLU A 736 -0.73 12.34 35.55
CA GLU A 736 0.42 12.54 36.42
C GLU A 736 1.68 12.07 35.70
N VAL A 737 2.70 12.93 35.64
CA VAL A 737 3.95 12.65 34.91
C VAL A 737 5.14 12.96 35.80
N GLN A 738 6.03 11.99 35.98
CA GLN A 738 7.26 12.11 36.75
C GLN A 738 8.46 11.77 35.87
N VAL A 739 9.53 12.58 35.95
CA VAL A 739 10.73 12.43 35.12
C VAL A 739 11.97 12.27 35.99
N LYS A 740 12.77 11.23 35.74
CA LYS A 740 13.98 10.93 36.50
C LYS A 740 15.17 10.54 35.59
N PRO A 741 16.33 11.22 35.69
CA PRO A 741 16.55 12.47 36.42
C PRO A 741 15.77 13.62 35.77
N SER A 742 15.45 14.67 36.53
CA SER A 742 14.78 15.89 36.02
C SER A 742 15.76 16.90 35.39
N VAL A 743 17.06 16.58 35.40
CA VAL A 743 18.13 17.40 34.83
C VAL A 743 19.11 16.51 34.09
N LEU A 744 19.45 16.87 32.84
CA LEU A 744 20.45 16.19 32.02
C LEU A 744 21.60 17.16 31.73
N SER A 745 22.84 16.71 31.95
CA SER A 745 24.04 17.52 31.68
C SER A 745 24.93 16.83 30.67
N PHE A 746 25.31 17.58 29.64
CA PHE A 746 26.17 17.16 28.55
C PHE A 746 27.49 17.94 28.60
N LYS A 747 28.58 17.26 28.26
CA LYS A 747 29.96 17.75 28.26
C LYS A 747 30.55 17.80 26.84
N SER A 748 29.95 17.09 25.89
CA SER A 748 30.34 17.11 24.49
C SER A 748 29.14 16.92 23.55
N LEU A 749 29.34 17.29 22.29
CA LEU A 749 28.47 16.89 21.19
C LEU A 749 28.47 15.36 21.04
N GLY A 750 27.32 14.80 20.64
CA GLY A 750 27.12 13.36 20.47
C GLY A 750 27.01 12.58 21.79
N GLN A 751 27.13 13.23 22.95
CA GLN A 751 26.94 12.55 24.22
C GLN A 751 25.47 12.15 24.40
N LYS A 752 25.25 10.89 24.78
CA LYS A 752 23.93 10.33 25.08
C LYS A 752 23.65 10.43 26.59
N GLN A 753 22.40 10.73 26.95
CA GLN A 753 21.90 10.69 28.33
C GLN A 753 20.53 10.00 28.38
N SER A 754 20.33 9.14 29.37
CA SER A 754 19.08 8.40 29.53
C SER A 754 18.26 8.93 30.70
N PHE A 755 16.94 8.84 30.56
CA PHE A 755 15.97 9.22 31.58
C PHE A 755 14.73 8.33 31.51
N VAL A 756 13.97 8.35 32.59
CA VAL A 756 12.75 7.58 32.77
C VAL A 756 11.59 8.53 32.96
N VAL A 757 10.48 8.26 32.27
CA VAL A 757 9.21 8.98 32.42
C VAL A 757 8.16 8.01 32.96
N THR A 758 7.65 8.26 34.15
CA THR A 758 6.52 7.52 34.71
C THR A 758 5.26 8.34 34.49
N VAL A 759 4.29 7.78 33.76
CA VAL A 759 3.00 8.43 33.48
C VAL A 759 1.88 7.60 34.08
N ALA A 760 1.11 8.20 34.98
CA ALA A 760 -0.14 7.64 35.50
C ALA A 760 -1.31 8.44 34.93
N ALA A 761 -2.33 7.75 34.43
CA ALA A 761 -3.52 8.37 33.86
C ALA A 761 -4.79 7.67 34.33
N THR A 762 -5.80 8.45 34.70
CA THR A 762 -7.16 7.95 34.80
C THR A 762 -7.78 8.03 33.42
N VAL A 763 -7.79 6.90 32.70
CA VAL A 763 -8.17 6.88 31.28
C VAL A 763 -9.63 7.30 31.12
N PRO A 764 -9.93 8.43 30.44
CA PRO A 764 -11.29 8.94 30.31
C PRO A 764 -11.97 8.38 29.07
N THR A 765 -13.24 8.74 28.90
CA THR A 765 -14.00 8.57 27.65
C THR A 765 -13.48 9.43 26.49
N LYS A 766 -12.56 10.36 26.75
CA LYS A 766 -11.93 11.28 25.79
C LYS A 766 -10.41 11.26 25.95
N VAL A 767 -9.70 11.72 24.92
CA VAL A 767 -8.23 11.84 24.92
C VAL A 767 -7.77 12.88 25.97
N ILE A 768 -6.70 12.59 26.71
CA ILE A 768 -5.96 13.56 27.53
C ILE A 768 -4.60 13.82 26.89
N SER A 769 -4.21 15.09 26.84
CA SER A 769 -2.92 15.53 26.32
C SER A 769 -2.10 16.30 27.36
N GLY A 770 -0.83 15.95 27.48
CA GLY A 770 0.20 16.68 28.21
C GLY A 770 1.50 16.76 27.41
N SER A 771 2.57 17.24 28.04
CA SER A 771 3.89 17.28 27.39
C SER A 771 5.05 17.30 28.38
N LEU A 772 6.20 16.83 27.90
CA LEU A 772 7.51 17.00 28.51
C LEU A 772 8.34 17.93 27.62
N VAL A 773 8.99 18.93 28.20
CA VAL A 773 9.93 19.82 27.51
C VAL A 773 11.28 19.77 28.21
N TRP A 774 12.35 19.48 27.46
CA TRP A 774 13.72 19.70 27.92
C TRP A 774 14.17 21.11 27.51
N ASP A 775 14.56 21.91 28.50
CA ASP A 775 14.89 23.33 28.31
C ASP A 775 16.28 23.64 28.90
N ASP A 776 17.21 24.14 28.08
CA ASP A 776 18.54 24.62 28.52
C ASP A 776 18.65 26.17 28.50
N GLY A 777 17.53 26.87 28.26
CA GLY A 777 17.47 28.32 28.07
C GLY A 777 17.67 28.79 26.62
N VAL A 778 18.12 27.91 25.71
CA VAL A 778 18.34 28.19 24.29
C VAL A 778 17.45 27.29 23.42
N PHE A 779 17.56 25.98 23.60
CA PHE A 779 16.81 24.95 22.92
C PHE A 779 15.68 24.44 23.82
N ARG A 780 14.53 24.19 23.21
CA ARG A 780 13.35 23.63 23.87
C ARG A 780 12.88 22.41 23.10
N VAL A 781 13.07 21.23 23.68
CA VAL A 781 12.78 19.95 23.03
C VAL A 781 11.50 19.38 23.62
N ARG A 782 10.39 19.49 22.89
CA ARG A 782 9.05 19.09 23.35
C ARG A 782 8.69 17.69 22.85
N SER A 783 8.19 16.87 23.77
CA SER A 783 7.65 15.53 23.50
C SER A 783 6.21 15.46 24.02
N PRO A 784 5.19 15.21 23.16
CA PRO A 784 3.80 15.08 23.59
C PRO A 784 3.57 13.80 24.39
N ILE A 785 2.63 13.87 25.33
CA ILE A 785 2.19 12.75 26.17
C ILE A 785 0.67 12.61 26.02
N VAL A 786 0.19 11.45 25.56
CA VAL A 786 -1.25 11.19 25.39
C VAL A 786 -1.71 10.00 26.20
N ALA A 787 -2.91 10.10 26.76
CA ALA A 787 -3.62 8.99 27.37
C ALA A 787 -5.05 8.89 26.80
N PHE A 788 -5.48 7.69 26.40
CA PHE A 788 -6.77 7.50 25.71
C PHE A 788 -7.38 6.11 25.96
N SER A 789 -8.70 6.02 25.79
CA SER A 789 -9.42 4.74 25.84
C SER A 789 -9.18 3.93 24.58
N SER A 790 -8.86 2.65 24.74
CA SER A 790 -8.65 1.71 23.65
C SER A 790 -9.91 0.90 23.32
N SER A 791 -11.05 1.28 23.89
CA SER A 791 -12.38 0.67 23.69
C SER A 791 -12.97 1.00 22.33
#